data_AF-A0A016VNF8-F1
#
_entry.id   AF-A0A016VNF8-F1
#
_cell.length_a   1.000
_cell.length_b   1.000
_cell.length_c   1.000
_cell.angle_alpha   90.00
_cell.angle_beta   90.00
_cell.angle_gamma   90.00
#
_symmetry.space_group_name_H-M   'P 1'
#
loop_
_entity.id
_entity.type
_entity.pdbx_description
1 polymer ?
#
loop_
_entity_poly.entity_id
_entity_poly.type
_entity_poly.pdbx_seq_one_letter_code
_entity_poly.pdbx_strand_id
1 'polypeptide(L)'
;MSSSEFDAFVFPVLALMVGLILDEVNKRISFLGIPDSVLQFLIAMCASITMSKFLPADVAVDLADRYSWTSMDPQTLMMVMLPPLLFEPSFKINSHMFFAKLRLIVCLTVVVYFITLFVATAFMLPMLVQTQRCKFSSVFLFVAIIVATDPVAVVAILEQYGAPHRLRILIEGESLLNDGLALTTYRVLVDILEVEMDISDKINIPQQFFSLFMNVVASPLFGAIGARIVAWIISKLQENKKRQNFFWAFILVSVYGMFMLCEKCSGSPALGLVTFGIMLSSYREMFAPETSQMALELWAAMGYWANNVIFIFAGFCVGSEMFTRDTIRQESNYLEIDLEDLKTLVEGMLLAPIPLFARIASVFLFYKYYGLLSTHSLPPRRDFIILAYAGLRGALGLILAMELRHKIGGTLTKKILLLTCSTTFICLVFQGMTFSSLATKEGTTKRSKYVKDTCVRLCRFLDVKIREALHVMQHDRRAYLNGTNWHVVETQVRECLEKHSTEMENEMIQQQEESSHDDTSDEEDQNSKDRGKEKDLGEVVDARVGFYGILLARVHDAWARGVLSGSTAHVIIAILEHGIDEGKITADDVEHHLGIIELNFFDKIMYKISEFLFVSSFSKSNVYYWTLMCCVRRVVAIFQRCSLWFAKVNK
;
A
#
# COMPACT_ATOMS: atom_id res chain seq x y z
N MET A 1 -32.36 19.82 6.26
CA MET A 1 -31.75 18.72 5.50
C MET A 1 -32.90 18.00 4.85
N SER A 2 -33.09 18.20 3.55
CA SER A 2 -34.11 17.48 2.79
C SER A 2 -33.78 15.99 2.85
N SER A 3 -34.80 15.13 2.79
CA SER A 3 -34.66 13.66 2.78
C SER A 3 -33.60 13.15 1.79
N SER A 4 -33.39 13.87 0.68
CA SER A 4 -32.39 13.57 -0.36
C SER A 4 -30.92 13.63 0.10
N GLU A 5 -30.57 14.45 1.09
CA GLU A 5 -29.17 14.59 1.55
C GLU A 5 -28.75 13.47 2.51
N PHE A 6 -29.71 12.93 3.28
CA PHE A 6 -29.46 11.79 4.15
C PHE A 6 -29.30 10.48 3.36
N ASP A 7 -30.07 10.35 2.26
CA ASP A 7 -30.02 9.20 1.35
C ASP A 7 -28.61 8.99 0.77
N ALA A 8 -27.87 10.08 0.51
CA ALA A 8 -26.48 10.01 0.04
C ALA A 8 -25.53 9.31 1.04
N PHE A 9 -25.83 9.31 2.34
CA PHE A 9 -25.00 8.63 3.35
C PHE A 9 -25.35 7.14 3.52
N VAL A 10 -26.53 6.73 3.05
CA VAL A 10 -27.03 5.36 3.24
C VAL A 10 -26.18 4.36 2.46
N PHE A 11 -25.81 4.68 1.21
CA PHE A 11 -25.05 3.76 0.37
C PHE A 11 -23.67 3.41 0.95
N PRO A 12 -22.81 4.36 1.37
CA PRO A 12 -21.52 4.01 1.98
C PRO A 12 -21.64 3.20 3.26
N VAL A 13 -22.69 3.46 4.05
CA VAL A 13 -22.95 2.70 5.28
C VAL A 13 -23.38 1.28 4.94
N LEU A 14 -24.29 1.09 3.99
CA LEU A 14 -24.67 -0.23 3.50
C LEU A 14 -23.48 -0.97 2.90
N ALA A 15 -22.66 -0.29 2.10
CA ALA A 15 -21.46 -0.86 1.51
C ALA A 15 -20.46 -1.32 2.59
N LEU A 16 -20.26 -0.52 3.64
CA LEU A 16 -19.43 -0.92 4.78
C LEU A 16 -20.02 -2.12 5.52
N MET A 17 -21.33 -2.12 5.80
CA MET A 17 -22.00 -3.23 6.49
C MET A 17 -21.89 -4.53 5.71
N VAL A 18 -22.14 -4.49 4.40
CA VAL A 18 -21.95 -5.63 3.50
C VAL A 18 -20.50 -6.08 3.50
N GLY A 19 -19.55 -5.15 3.40
CA GLY A 19 -18.12 -5.47 3.45
C GLY A 19 -17.70 -6.17 4.75
N LEU A 20 -18.18 -5.71 5.91
CA LEU A 20 -17.90 -6.32 7.21
C LEU A 20 -18.51 -7.71 7.36
N ILE A 21 -19.75 -7.90 6.90
CA ILE A 21 -20.41 -9.21 6.89
C ILE A 21 -19.63 -10.17 5.98
N LEU A 22 -19.20 -9.70 4.82
CA LEU A 22 -18.45 -10.52 3.87
C LEU A 22 -17.07 -10.88 4.38
N ASP A 23 -16.36 -9.98 5.06
CA ASP A 23 -15.07 -10.31 5.68
C ASP A 23 -15.22 -11.45 6.69
N GLU A 24 -16.26 -11.40 7.53
CA GLU A 24 -16.51 -12.45 8.53
C GLU A 24 -16.99 -13.78 7.91
N VAL A 25 -17.75 -13.69 6.82
CA VAL A 25 -18.18 -14.87 6.05
C VAL A 25 -17.00 -15.47 5.27
N ASN A 26 -16.13 -14.65 4.69
CA ASN A 26 -14.99 -15.11 3.90
C ASN A 26 -13.96 -15.83 4.78
N LYS A 27 -13.77 -15.41 6.04
CA LYS A 27 -13.01 -16.19 7.03
C LYS A 27 -13.52 -17.63 7.21
N ARG A 28 -14.81 -17.88 6.97
CA ARG A 28 -15.43 -19.22 7.06
C ARG A 28 -15.43 -19.96 5.72
N ILE A 29 -15.25 -19.26 4.61
CA ILE A 29 -15.28 -19.77 3.23
C ILE A 29 -13.89 -19.67 2.57
N SER A 30 -12.83 -19.50 3.38
CA SER A 30 -11.46 -19.24 2.92
C SER A 30 -10.92 -20.29 1.94
N PHE A 31 -11.50 -21.51 1.93
CA PHE A 31 -11.20 -22.57 0.95
C PHE A 31 -11.38 -22.14 -0.52
N LEU A 32 -12.21 -21.13 -0.81
CA LEU A 32 -12.41 -20.64 -2.18
C LEU A 32 -11.27 -19.73 -2.67
N GLY A 33 -10.48 -19.13 -1.78
CA GLY A 33 -9.34 -18.28 -2.15
C GLY A 33 -9.72 -17.03 -2.97
N ILE A 34 -10.96 -16.55 -2.86
CA ILE A 34 -11.45 -15.37 -3.62
C ILE A 34 -11.16 -14.09 -2.81
N PRO A 35 -10.57 -13.04 -3.42
CA PRO A 35 -10.34 -11.76 -2.73
C PRO A 35 -11.66 -11.05 -2.35
N ASP A 36 -11.69 -10.38 -1.19
CA ASP A 36 -12.90 -9.76 -0.64
C ASP A 36 -13.57 -8.74 -1.58
N SER A 37 -12.76 -7.90 -2.24
CA SER A 37 -13.22 -6.89 -3.19
C SER A 37 -13.99 -7.49 -4.38
N VAL A 38 -13.62 -8.71 -4.79
CA VAL A 38 -14.28 -9.43 -5.90
C VAL A 38 -15.62 -9.98 -5.47
N LEU A 39 -15.68 -10.52 -4.25
CA LEU A 39 -16.92 -11.03 -3.67
C LEU A 39 -17.93 -9.90 -3.47
N GLN A 40 -17.47 -8.75 -2.97
CA GLN A 40 -18.27 -7.52 -2.84
C GLN A 40 -18.84 -7.07 -4.20
N PHE A 41 -17.99 -6.97 -5.22
CA PHE A 41 -18.40 -6.61 -6.58
C PHE A 41 -19.47 -7.58 -7.14
N LEU A 42 -19.23 -8.90 -7.01
CA LEU A 42 -20.14 -9.93 -7.51
C LEU A 42 -21.50 -9.89 -6.82
N ILE A 43 -21.51 -9.74 -5.50
CA ILE A 43 -22.76 -9.67 -4.72
C ILE A 43 -23.52 -8.41 -5.07
N ALA A 44 -22.84 -7.26 -5.19
CA ALA A 44 -23.47 -6.01 -5.61
C ALA A 44 -24.05 -6.10 -7.02
N MET A 45 -23.34 -6.75 -7.95
CA MET A 45 -23.83 -7.03 -9.29
C MET A 45 -25.08 -7.90 -9.23
N CYS A 46 -25.02 -9.08 -8.60
CA CYS A 46 -26.16 -9.99 -8.45
C CYS A 46 -27.36 -9.32 -7.76
N ALA A 47 -27.12 -8.50 -6.73
CA ALA A 47 -28.15 -7.72 -6.07
C ALA A 47 -28.82 -6.73 -7.03
N SER A 48 -28.04 -5.99 -7.81
CA SER A 48 -28.54 -5.07 -8.84
C SER A 48 -29.36 -5.79 -9.92
N ILE A 49 -28.89 -6.95 -10.40
CA ILE A 49 -29.63 -7.81 -11.34
C ILE A 49 -30.96 -8.30 -10.73
N THR A 50 -30.93 -8.71 -9.47
CA THR A 50 -32.11 -9.21 -8.78
C THR A 50 -33.12 -8.08 -8.57
N MET A 51 -32.63 -6.89 -8.18
CA MET A 51 -33.46 -5.71 -8.02
C MET A 51 -34.13 -5.31 -9.33
N SER A 52 -33.39 -5.30 -10.44
CA SER A 52 -33.94 -4.90 -11.74
C SER A 52 -34.96 -5.91 -12.30
N LYS A 53 -34.80 -7.21 -12.00
CA LYS A 53 -35.71 -8.27 -12.47
C LYS A 53 -36.96 -8.45 -11.62
N PHE A 54 -36.85 -8.35 -10.29
CA PHE A 54 -37.94 -8.71 -9.38
C PHE A 54 -38.75 -7.51 -8.87
N LEU A 55 -38.19 -6.29 -8.89
CA LEU A 55 -38.94 -5.11 -8.47
C LEU A 55 -39.68 -4.43 -9.64
N PRO A 56 -40.88 -3.86 -9.39
CA PRO A 56 -41.55 -2.96 -10.32
C PRO A 56 -40.64 -1.82 -10.75
N ALA A 57 -40.81 -1.35 -11.99
CA ALA A 57 -39.91 -0.39 -12.62
C ALA A 57 -39.66 0.87 -11.80
N ASP A 58 -40.75 1.48 -11.34
CA ASP A 58 -40.72 2.74 -10.61
C ASP A 58 -40.02 2.57 -9.26
N VAL A 59 -40.22 1.41 -8.61
CA VAL A 59 -39.58 1.10 -7.32
C VAL A 59 -38.10 0.80 -7.52
N ALA A 60 -37.71 0.07 -8.57
CA ALA A 60 -36.31 -0.24 -8.85
C ALA A 60 -35.49 1.03 -9.15
N VAL A 61 -36.06 1.94 -9.95
CA VAL A 61 -35.42 3.23 -10.26
C VAL A 61 -35.35 4.12 -9.02
N ASP A 62 -36.43 4.23 -8.24
CA ASP A 62 -36.44 5.03 -7.00
C ASP A 62 -35.44 4.47 -5.96
N LEU A 63 -35.32 3.14 -5.84
CA LEU A 63 -34.33 2.52 -4.95
C LEU A 63 -32.89 2.73 -5.45
N ALA A 64 -32.65 2.62 -6.76
CA ALA A 64 -31.34 2.87 -7.34
C ALA A 64 -30.92 4.34 -7.17
N ASP A 65 -31.80 5.28 -7.54
CA ASP A 65 -31.50 6.71 -7.45
C ASP A 65 -31.26 7.19 -6.02
N ARG A 66 -31.95 6.60 -5.03
CA ARG A 66 -31.75 6.98 -3.62
C ARG A 66 -30.60 6.24 -2.95
N TYR A 67 -30.38 4.97 -3.25
CA TYR A 67 -29.56 4.09 -2.42
C TYR A 67 -28.38 3.45 -3.13
N SER A 68 -28.09 3.74 -4.40
CA SER A 68 -27.01 3.05 -5.12
C SER A 68 -25.90 3.95 -5.66
N TRP A 69 -25.93 5.26 -5.34
CA TRP A 69 -24.99 6.27 -5.82
C TRP A 69 -24.86 6.36 -7.36
N THR A 70 -25.63 5.58 -8.12
CA THR A 70 -25.59 5.56 -9.60
C THR A 70 -25.95 6.92 -10.21
N SER A 71 -26.72 7.71 -9.47
CA SER A 71 -27.13 9.07 -9.79
C SER A 71 -26.12 10.14 -9.35
N MET A 72 -25.11 9.78 -8.52
CA MET A 72 -24.05 10.72 -8.14
C MET A 72 -23.13 10.99 -9.32
N ASP A 73 -22.69 12.25 -9.39
CA ASP A 73 -21.63 12.66 -10.30
C ASP A 73 -20.32 11.89 -9.99
N PRO A 74 -19.75 11.14 -10.96
CA PRO A 74 -18.52 10.39 -10.78
C PRO A 74 -17.31 11.24 -10.37
N GLN A 75 -17.28 12.53 -10.71
CA GLN A 75 -16.19 13.41 -10.24
C GLN A 75 -16.24 13.61 -8.73
N THR A 76 -17.45 13.75 -8.18
CA THR A 76 -17.66 13.79 -6.73
C THR A 76 -17.20 12.48 -6.07
N LEU A 77 -17.50 11.33 -6.69
CA LEU A 77 -17.02 10.02 -6.21
C LEU A 77 -15.49 9.96 -6.18
N MET A 78 -14.82 10.38 -7.27
CA MET A 78 -13.36 10.46 -7.34
C MET A 78 -12.80 11.37 -6.25
N MET A 79 -13.40 12.54 -6.06
CA MET A 79 -12.93 13.53 -5.10
C MET A 79 -13.03 13.05 -3.64
N VAL A 80 -14.01 12.22 -3.32
CA VAL A 80 -14.21 11.70 -1.96
C VAL A 80 -13.42 10.41 -1.72
N MET A 81 -13.42 9.49 -2.68
CA MET A 81 -12.90 8.12 -2.51
C MET A 81 -11.44 7.95 -2.95
N LEU A 82 -10.97 8.71 -3.95
CA LEU A 82 -9.60 8.56 -4.44
C LEU A 82 -8.55 9.05 -3.41
N PRO A 83 -8.77 10.14 -2.63
CA PRO A 83 -7.80 10.55 -1.63
C PRO A 83 -7.42 9.48 -0.58
N PRO A 84 -8.37 8.81 0.11
CA PRO A 84 -8.01 7.76 1.05
C PRO A 84 -7.35 6.55 0.36
N LEU A 85 -7.79 6.18 -0.85
CA LEU A 85 -7.19 5.08 -1.61
C LEU A 85 -5.73 5.32 -2.00
N LEU A 86 -5.37 6.56 -2.33
CA LEU A 86 -4.00 6.90 -2.71
C LEU A 86 -3.12 7.22 -1.50
N PHE A 87 -3.68 7.89 -0.49
CA PHE A 87 -2.91 8.34 0.66
C PHE A 87 -2.55 7.21 1.62
N GLU A 88 -3.44 6.25 1.87
CA GLU A 88 -3.17 5.10 2.76
C GLU A 88 -1.91 4.33 2.34
N PRO A 89 -1.78 3.81 1.11
CA PRO A 89 -0.60 3.06 0.70
C PRO A 89 0.65 3.94 0.60
N SER A 90 0.49 5.18 0.12
CA SER A 90 1.60 6.15 0.02
C SER A 90 2.19 6.52 1.39
N PHE A 91 1.34 6.67 2.40
CA PHE A 91 1.76 6.94 3.75
C PHE A 91 2.34 5.67 4.40
N LYS A 92 1.73 4.49 4.21
CA LYS A 92 2.21 3.22 4.79
C LYS A 92 3.61 2.81 4.30
N ILE A 93 3.96 3.12 3.05
CA ILE A 93 5.27 2.81 2.45
C ILE A 93 6.46 3.24 3.34
N ASN A 94 7.48 2.38 3.38
CA ASN A 94 8.78 2.73 3.92
C ASN A 94 9.51 3.70 2.97
N SER A 95 9.38 4.99 3.25
CA SER A 95 9.90 6.07 2.40
C SER A 95 11.40 5.98 2.16
N HIS A 96 12.18 5.52 3.14
CA HIS A 96 13.63 5.44 3.04
C HIS A 96 14.09 4.42 2.01
N MET A 97 13.50 3.23 2.05
CA MET A 97 13.76 2.19 1.05
C MET A 97 13.17 2.56 -0.32
N PHE A 98 12.01 3.24 -0.34
CA PHE A 98 11.44 3.77 -1.57
C PHE A 98 12.37 4.79 -2.24
N PHE A 99 12.89 5.78 -1.52
CA PHE A 99 13.81 6.79 -2.07
C PHE A 99 15.14 6.19 -2.53
N ALA A 100 15.65 5.17 -1.84
CA ALA A 100 16.84 4.42 -2.26
C ALA A 100 16.63 3.71 -3.62
N LYS A 101 15.38 3.34 -3.96
CA LYS A 101 15.02 2.66 -5.21
C LYS A 101 14.19 3.52 -6.17
N LEU A 102 14.01 4.81 -5.89
CA LEU A 102 13.13 5.70 -6.65
C LEU A 102 13.40 5.67 -8.16
N ARG A 103 14.68 5.70 -8.56
CA ARG A 103 15.05 5.65 -9.98
C ARG A 103 14.59 4.37 -10.67
N LEU A 104 14.74 3.22 -9.99
CA LEU A 104 14.27 1.93 -10.49
C LEU A 104 12.74 1.93 -10.58
N ILE A 105 12.03 2.36 -9.53
CA ILE A 105 10.57 2.35 -9.47
C ILE A 105 9.97 3.25 -10.55
N VAL A 106 10.43 4.50 -10.68
CA VAL A 106 9.94 5.45 -11.69
C VAL A 106 10.20 4.93 -13.10
N CYS A 107 11.42 4.45 -13.36
CA CYS A 107 11.77 3.95 -14.69
C CYS A 107 10.99 2.69 -15.05
N LEU A 108 10.86 1.76 -14.11
CA LEU A 108 10.04 0.56 -14.25
C LEU A 108 8.60 0.96 -14.56
N THR A 109 7.99 1.82 -13.76
CA THR A 109 6.58 2.21 -13.91
C THR A 109 6.34 2.84 -15.27
N VAL A 110 7.11 3.88 -15.63
CA VAL A 110 6.89 4.61 -16.89
C VAL A 110 7.07 3.69 -18.10
N VAL A 111 8.17 2.92 -18.14
CA VAL A 111 8.48 2.06 -19.29
C VAL A 111 7.47 0.91 -19.38
N VAL A 112 7.20 0.23 -18.27
CA VAL A 112 6.25 -0.90 -18.24
C VAL A 112 4.84 -0.42 -18.59
N TYR A 113 4.39 0.71 -18.04
CA TYR A 113 3.07 1.27 -18.33
C TYR A 113 2.89 1.56 -19.83
N PHE A 114 3.77 2.37 -20.43
CA PHE A 114 3.62 2.75 -21.83
C PHE A 114 3.77 1.56 -22.78
N ILE A 115 4.70 0.64 -22.51
CA ILE A 115 4.83 -0.57 -23.34
C ILE A 115 3.58 -1.45 -23.20
N THR A 116 3.05 -1.63 -21.99
CA THR A 116 1.80 -2.37 -21.79
C THR A 116 0.65 -1.72 -22.55
N LEU A 117 0.52 -0.39 -22.45
CA LEU A 117 -0.49 0.40 -23.17
C LEU A 117 -0.40 0.22 -24.68
N PHE A 118 0.79 0.40 -25.27
CA PHE A 118 0.97 0.28 -26.72
C PHE A 118 0.79 -1.16 -27.22
N VAL A 119 1.36 -2.14 -26.52
CA VAL A 119 1.26 -3.56 -26.91
C VAL A 119 -0.19 -4.03 -26.79
N ALA A 120 -0.86 -3.77 -25.67
CA ALA A 120 -2.27 -4.15 -25.49
C ALA A 120 -3.17 -3.47 -26.54
N THR A 121 -2.94 -2.19 -26.84
CA THR A 121 -3.66 -1.49 -27.92
C THR A 121 -3.43 -2.14 -29.26
N ALA A 122 -2.18 -2.47 -29.62
CA ALA A 122 -1.87 -3.09 -30.90
C ALA A 122 -2.60 -4.43 -31.09
N PHE A 123 -2.76 -5.22 -30.03
CA PHE A 123 -3.49 -6.50 -30.08
C PHE A 123 -5.01 -6.32 -30.07
N MET A 124 -5.55 -5.36 -29.31
CA MET A 124 -7.01 -5.17 -29.18
C MET A 124 -7.64 -4.37 -30.32
N LEU A 125 -6.88 -3.45 -30.92
CA LEU A 125 -7.36 -2.55 -31.98
C LEU A 125 -8.04 -3.27 -33.16
N PRO A 126 -7.42 -4.29 -33.81
CA PRO A 126 -8.06 -4.94 -34.95
C PRO A 126 -9.36 -5.65 -34.55
N MET A 127 -9.43 -6.21 -33.35
CA MET A 127 -10.63 -6.89 -32.85
C MET A 127 -11.76 -5.87 -32.63
N LEU A 128 -11.52 -4.84 -31.81
CA LEU A 128 -12.55 -3.85 -31.42
C LEU A 128 -13.01 -2.97 -32.59
N VAL A 129 -12.15 -2.70 -33.57
CA VAL A 129 -12.54 -2.01 -34.81
C VAL A 129 -13.51 -2.88 -35.61
N GLN A 130 -13.29 -4.20 -35.67
CA GLN A 130 -14.10 -5.12 -36.46
C GLN A 130 -15.44 -5.46 -35.79
N THR A 131 -15.44 -5.69 -34.48
CA THR A 131 -16.60 -6.14 -33.71
C THR A 131 -17.49 -4.97 -33.26
N GLN A 132 -16.88 -3.92 -32.69
CA GLN A 132 -17.58 -2.82 -32.03
C GLN A 132 -17.58 -1.52 -32.84
N ARG A 133 -16.87 -1.49 -33.99
CA ARG A 133 -16.68 -0.29 -34.84
C ARG A 133 -16.06 0.88 -34.07
N CYS A 134 -15.25 0.58 -33.05
CA CYS A 134 -14.53 1.58 -32.28
C CYS A 134 -13.45 2.24 -33.13
N LYS A 135 -13.19 3.52 -32.88
CA LYS A 135 -12.06 4.25 -33.47
C LYS A 135 -10.79 4.02 -32.65
N PHE A 136 -9.64 4.37 -33.23
CA PHE A 136 -8.34 4.23 -32.57
C PHE A 136 -8.30 4.93 -31.20
N SER A 137 -8.81 6.17 -31.12
CA SER A 137 -8.87 6.95 -29.87
C SER A 137 -9.65 6.23 -28.78
N SER A 138 -10.81 5.66 -29.12
CA SER A 138 -11.69 4.96 -28.18
C SER A 138 -11.05 3.67 -27.67
N VAL A 139 -10.37 2.91 -28.55
CA VAL A 139 -9.62 1.72 -28.14
C VAL A 139 -8.42 2.12 -27.28
N PHE A 140 -7.68 3.14 -27.66
CA PHE A 140 -6.52 3.61 -26.90
C PHE A 140 -6.91 4.12 -25.51
N LEU A 141 -8.04 4.82 -25.40
CA LEU A 141 -8.64 5.25 -24.14
C LEU A 141 -9.08 4.05 -23.29
N PHE A 142 -9.79 3.10 -23.89
CA PHE A 142 -10.18 1.86 -23.20
C PHE A 142 -8.97 1.10 -22.66
N VAL A 143 -7.90 0.97 -23.46
CA VAL A 143 -6.67 0.30 -23.01
C VAL A 143 -5.96 1.09 -21.90
N ALA A 144 -5.94 2.43 -21.96
CA ALA A 144 -5.40 3.25 -20.88
C ALA A 144 -6.14 3.02 -19.55
N ILE A 145 -7.45 2.82 -19.60
CA ILE A 145 -8.28 2.52 -18.42
C ILE A 145 -7.93 1.15 -17.82
N ILE A 146 -7.85 0.08 -18.64
CA ILE A 146 -7.63 -1.29 -18.15
C ILE A 146 -6.17 -1.62 -17.80
N VAL A 147 -5.21 -0.76 -18.16
CA VAL A 147 -3.79 -0.93 -17.79
C VAL A 147 -3.49 -0.33 -16.42
N ALA A 148 -4.42 0.45 -15.83
CA ALA A 148 -4.35 0.85 -14.42
C ALA A 148 -4.33 -0.40 -13.51
N THR A 149 -3.43 -0.42 -12.53
CA THR A 149 -3.20 -1.59 -11.67
C THR A 149 -3.36 -1.24 -10.21
N ASP A 150 -3.96 -2.14 -9.45
CA ASP A 150 -4.23 -2.01 -8.04
C ASP A 150 -3.35 -2.96 -7.23
N PRO A 151 -2.49 -2.44 -6.33
CA PRO A 151 -1.58 -3.26 -5.56
C PRO A 151 -2.25 -3.90 -4.34
N VAL A 152 -3.44 -3.45 -3.92
CA VAL A 152 -3.99 -3.76 -2.58
C VAL A 152 -4.13 -5.26 -2.37
N ALA A 153 -4.79 -5.95 -3.30
CA ALA A 153 -4.98 -7.39 -3.22
C ALA A 153 -3.65 -8.17 -3.30
N VAL A 154 -2.74 -7.73 -4.16
CA VAL A 154 -1.43 -8.36 -4.35
C VAL A 154 -0.56 -8.23 -3.10
N VAL A 155 -0.52 -7.03 -2.53
CA VAL A 155 0.29 -6.72 -1.35
C VAL A 155 -0.22 -7.48 -0.14
N ALA A 156 -1.54 -7.57 0.05
CA ALA A 156 -2.13 -8.39 1.10
C ALA A 156 -1.68 -9.86 0.98
N ILE A 157 -1.75 -10.43 -0.23
CA ILE A 157 -1.29 -11.81 -0.49
C ILE A 157 0.22 -11.94 -0.23
N LEU A 158 1.04 -10.99 -0.68
CA LEU A 158 2.49 -11.02 -0.45
C LEU A 158 2.86 -10.84 1.03
N GLU A 159 2.09 -10.06 1.80
CA GLU A 159 2.23 -9.94 3.24
C GLU A 159 1.92 -11.27 3.94
N GLN A 160 0.80 -11.92 3.58
CA GLN A 160 0.39 -13.22 4.11
C GLN A 160 1.47 -14.30 3.90
N TYR A 161 2.07 -14.34 2.71
CA TYR A 161 3.13 -15.30 2.40
C TYR A 161 4.54 -14.82 2.84
N GLY A 162 4.67 -13.69 3.53
CA GLY A 162 5.97 -13.25 4.08
C GLY A 162 7.00 -12.84 3.03
N ALA A 163 6.56 -12.28 1.90
CA ALA A 163 7.45 -11.81 0.84
C ALA A 163 8.44 -10.72 1.32
N PRO A 164 9.63 -10.62 0.71
CA PRO A 164 10.63 -9.63 1.10
C PRO A 164 10.09 -8.20 1.03
N HIS A 165 10.39 -7.38 2.04
CA HIS A 165 9.89 -6.00 2.09
C HIS A 165 10.29 -5.18 0.86
N ARG A 166 11.45 -5.46 0.26
CA ARG A 166 11.89 -4.86 -1.01
C ARG A 166 10.94 -5.09 -2.19
N LEU A 167 10.30 -6.26 -2.28
CA LEU A 167 9.39 -6.62 -3.36
C LEU A 167 8.05 -5.91 -3.17
N ARG A 168 7.58 -5.84 -1.92
CA ARG A 168 6.38 -5.08 -1.55
C ARG A 168 6.52 -3.60 -1.93
N ILE A 169 7.64 -2.96 -1.57
CA ILE A 169 7.89 -1.56 -1.94
C ILE A 169 7.95 -1.36 -3.46
N LEU A 170 8.50 -2.33 -4.19
CA LEU A 170 8.57 -2.25 -5.65
C LEU A 170 7.17 -2.32 -6.29
N ILE A 171 6.31 -3.22 -5.81
CA ILE A 171 4.94 -3.40 -6.31
C ILE A 171 4.04 -2.24 -5.90
N GLU A 172 4.03 -1.88 -4.61
CA GLU A 172 3.27 -0.72 -4.10
C GLU A 172 3.69 0.56 -4.81
N GLY A 173 5.00 0.79 -4.92
CA GLY A 173 5.55 1.96 -5.58
C GLY A 173 5.25 2.03 -7.08
N GLU A 174 5.29 0.89 -7.78
CA GLU A 174 4.92 0.82 -9.20
C GLU A 174 3.44 1.13 -9.40
N SER A 175 2.56 0.49 -8.62
CA SER A 175 1.12 0.69 -8.78
C SER A 175 0.66 2.10 -8.38
N LEU A 176 1.22 2.69 -7.31
CA LEU A 176 0.94 4.08 -6.93
C LEU A 176 1.29 5.10 -8.02
N LEU A 177 2.45 4.94 -8.65
CA LEU A 177 2.85 5.79 -9.76
C LEU A 177 2.03 5.47 -11.02
N ASN A 178 1.67 4.21 -11.22
CA ASN A 178 0.84 3.76 -12.34
C ASN A 178 -0.55 4.39 -12.29
N ASP A 179 -1.21 4.43 -11.13
CA ASP A 179 -2.51 5.08 -10.95
C ASP A 179 -2.49 6.56 -11.37
N GLY A 180 -1.42 7.26 -11.00
CA GLY A 180 -1.21 8.65 -11.40
C GLY A 180 -0.95 8.82 -12.91
N LEU A 181 -0.21 7.91 -13.54
CA LEU A 181 0.02 7.89 -14.99
C LEU A 181 -1.25 7.53 -15.76
N ALA A 182 -2.03 6.56 -15.27
CA ALA A 182 -3.28 6.12 -15.85
C ALA A 182 -4.31 7.25 -15.86
N LEU A 183 -4.51 7.93 -14.72
CA LEU A 183 -5.40 9.09 -14.63
C LEU A 183 -4.96 10.23 -15.56
N THR A 184 -3.65 10.49 -15.63
CA THR A 184 -3.11 11.55 -16.52
C THR A 184 -3.32 11.21 -17.99
N THR A 185 -3.05 9.96 -18.38
CA THR A 185 -3.25 9.47 -19.75
C THR A 185 -4.73 9.51 -20.11
N TYR A 186 -5.60 9.04 -19.21
CA TYR A 186 -7.05 9.09 -19.37
C TYR A 186 -7.53 10.51 -19.69
N ARG A 187 -7.16 11.52 -18.90
CA ARG A 187 -7.59 12.92 -19.13
C ARG A 187 -7.18 13.43 -20.52
N VAL A 188 -5.92 13.19 -20.92
CA VAL A 188 -5.43 13.58 -22.25
C VAL A 188 -6.19 12.87 -23.36
N LEU A 189 -6.53 11.60 -23.19
CA LEU A 189 -7.26 10.83 -24.20
C LEU A 189 -8.75 11.19 -24.27
N VAL A 190 -9.36 11.59 -23.15
CA VAL A 190 -10.71 12.14 -23.13
C VAL A 190 -10.78 13.45 -23.90
N ASP A 191 -9.83 14.36 -23.69
CA ASP A 191 -9.76 15.62 -24.47
C ASP A 191 -9.66 15.34 -25.98
N ILE A 192 -8.87 14.34 -26.38
CA ILE A 192 -8.75 13.93 -27.78
C ILE A 192 -10.07 13.36 -28.31
N LEU A 193 -10.73 12.52 -27.51
CA LEU A 193 -12.01 11.91 -27.89
C LEU A 193 -13.11 12.97 -28.03
N GLU A 194 -13.16 13.97 -27.16
CA GLU A 194 -14.12 15.09 -27.24
C GLU A 194 -13.94 15.90 -28.53
N VAL A 195 -12.69 16.16 -28.93
CA VAL A 195 -12.40 16.83 -30.20
C VAL A 195 -12.81 15.96 -31.39
N GLU A 196 -12.58 14.65 -31.33
CA GLU A 196 -12.98 13.74 -32.40
C GLU A 196 -14.50 13.56 -32.52
N MET A 197 -15.24 13.82 -31.45
CA MET A 197 -16.69 13.80 -31.41
C MET A 197 -17.33 15.16 -31.74
N ASP A 198 -16.55 16.14 -32.20
CA ASP A 198 -16.97 17.53 -32.45
C ASP A 198 -17.62 18.20 -31.22
N ILE A 199 -17.28 17.75 -30.01
CA ILE A 199 -17.74 18.35 -28.73
C ILE A 199 -16.86 19.58 -28.39
N SER A 200 -15.60 19.56 -28.81
CA SER A 200 -14.60 20.61 -28.55
C SER A 200 -13.85 21.00 -29.83
N ASP A 201 -13.54 22.28 -30.00
CA ASP A 201 -13.08 22.83 -31.28
C ASP A 201 -11.70 22.31 -31.74
N LYS A 202 -10.64 22.51 -30.93
CA LYS A 202 -9.25 22.19 -31.31
C LYS A 202 -8.37 21.84 -30.12
N ILE A 203 -7.45 20.91 -30.34
CA ILE A 203 -6.37 20.61 -29.42
C ILE A 203 -5.31 21.71 -29.50
N ASN A 204 -5.21 22.53 -28.46
CA ASN A 204 -4.10 23.47 -28.29
C ASN A 204 -2.84 22.71 -27.87
N ILE A 205 -1.94 22.43 -28.82
CA ILE A 205 -0.67 21.73 -28.56
C ILE A 205 0.13 22.36 -27.40
N PRO A 206 0.31 23.70 -27.31
CA PRO A 206 1.02 24.32 -26.17
C PRO A 206 0.32 24.07 -24.83
N GLN A 207 -1.00 24.05 -24.82
CA GLN A 207 -1.81 23.79 -23.63
C GLN A 207 -1.67 22.33 -23.17
N GLN A 208 -1.57 21.38 -24.11
CA GLN A 208 -1.31 19.98 -23.78
C GLN A 208 0.10 19.76 -23.23
N PHE A 209 1.13 20.41 -23.77
CA PHE A 209 2.47 20.38 -23.17
C PHE A 209 2.48 20.99 -21.77
N PHE A 210 1.77 22.10 -21.57
CA PHE A 210 1.64 22.72 -20.25
C PHE A 210 0.89 21.79 -19.26
N SER A 211 -0.20 21.16 -19.68
CA SER A 211 -0.95 20.18 -18.90
C SER A 211 -0.06 18.99 -18.49
N LEU A 212 0.69 18.42 -19.44
CA LEU A 212 1.64 17.34 -19.14
C LEU A 212 2.72 17.77 -18.14
N PHE A 213 3.27 18.98 -18.29
CA PHE A 213 4.22 19.54 -17.32
C PHE A 213 3.59 19.69 -15.93
N MET A 214 2.37 20.22 -15.85
CA MET A 214 1.65 20.38 -14.59
C MET A 214 1.37 19.02 -13.93
N ASN A 215 0.97 18.02 -14.71
CA ASN A 215 0.65 16.69 -14.23
C ASN A 215 1.89 15.93 -13.72
N VAL A 216 2.98 15.90 -14.51
CA VAL A 216 4.14 15.04 -14.23
C VAL A 216 5.19 15.72 -13.36
N VAL A 217 5.36 17.04 -13.46
CA VAL A 217 6.44 17.76 -12.76
C VAL A 217 5.88 18.62 -11.63
N ALA A 218 4.91 19.48 -11.91
CA ALA A 218 4.41 20.43 -10.91
C ALA A 218 3.64 19.73 -9.77
N SER A 219 2.84 18.70 -10.09
CA SER A 219 2.02 18.01 -9.09
C SER A 219 2.85 17.28 -8.03
N PRO A 220 3.87 16.46 -8.37
CA PRO A 220 4.78 15.91 -7.38
C PRO A 220 5.50 16.99 -6.57
N LEU A 221 5.88 18.11 -7.21
CA LEU A 221 6.53 19.23 -6.52
C LEU A 221 5.60 19.87 -5.48
N PHE A 222 4.33 20.11 -5.81
CA PHE A 222 3.32 20.59 -4.87
C PHE A 222 3.13 19.60 -3.72
N GLY A 223 3.08 18.30 -4.02
CA GLY A 223 3.02 17.24 -3.01
C GLY A 223 4.19 17.29 -2.03
N ALA A 224 5.42 17.40 -2.53
CA ALA A 224 6.63 17.45 -1.72
C ALA A 224 6.71 18.71 -0.86
N ILE A 225 6.37 19.88 -1.43
CA ILE A 225 6.33 21.16 -0.69
C ILE A 225 5.22 21.12 0.36
N GLY A 226 4.03 20.64 0.00
CA GLY A 226 2.90 20.50 0.90
C GLY A 226 3.22 19.60 2.10
N ALA A 227 3.87 18.45 1.86
CA ALA A 227 4.26 17.53 2.93
C ALA A 227 5.24 18.17 3.90
N ARG A 228 6.21 18.95 3.38
CA ARG A 228 7.16 19.69 4.20
C ARG A 228 6.48 20.76 5.06
N ILE A 229 5.54 21.51 4.49
CA ILE A 229 4.78 22.54 5.21
C ILE A 229 3.94 21.89 6.32
N VAL A 230 3.22 20.81 6.00
CA VAL A 230 2.37 20.07 6.94
C VAL A 230 3.22 19.48 8.08
N ALA A 231 4.32 18.82 7.76
CA ALA A 231 5.25 18.29 8.76
C ALA A 231 5.82 19.40 9.67
N TRP A 232 6.17 20.56 9.10
CA TRP A 232 6.65 21.70 9.87
C TRP A 232 5.58 22.24 10.83
N ILE A 233 4.35 22.46 10.35
CA ILE A 233 3.21 22.92 11.19
C ILE A 233 2.96 21.96 12.34
N ILE A 234 2.89 20.66 12.03
CA ILE A 234 2.69 19.61 13.03
C ILE A 234 3.81 19.61 14.07
N SER A 235 5.07 19.69 13.64
CA SER A 235 6.22 19.66 14.55
C SER A 235 6.17 20.79 15.58
N LYS A 236 5.63 21.96 15.20
CA LYS A 236 5.46 23.12 16.10
C LYS A 236 4.27 22.98 17.04
N LEU A 237 3.22 22.28 16.62
CA LEU A 237 2.03 22.07 17.44
C LEU A 237 2.22 20.97 18.50
N GLN A 238 3.15 20.04 18.29
CA GLN A 238 3.44 18.92 19.21
C GLN A 238 4.02 19.34 20.57
N GLU A 239 4.46 20.59 20.74
CA GLU A 239 4.89 21.09 22.06
C GLU A 239 3.74 21.06 23.09
N ASN A 240 2.48 20.97 22.65
CA ASN A 240 1.30 20.86 23.51
C ASN A 240 0.64 19.47 23.41
N LYS A 241 0.97 18.56 24.33
CA LYS A 241 0.40 17.19 24.42
C LYS A 241 -1.14 17.12 24.41
N LYS A 242 -1.85 18.20 24.79
CA LYS A 242 -3.32 18.27 24.78
C LYS A 242 -3.98 18.36 23.39
N ARG A 243 -3.21 18.47 22.29
CA ARG A 243 -3.74 18.69 20.93
C ARG A 243 -3.58 17.50 19.97
N GLN A 244 -3.58 16.26 20.47
CA GLN A 244 -3.54 15.08 19.59
C GLN A 244 -4.73 15.03 18.60
N ASN A 245 -5.95 15.40 19.04
CA ASN A 245 -7.12 15.46 18.16
C ASN A 245 -6.96 16.44 16.99
N PHE A 246 -6.19 17.52 17.19
CA PHE A 246 -5.91 18.50 16.14
C PHE A 246 -5.03 17.90 15.04
N PHE A 247 -4.08 17.03 15.39
CA PHE A 247 -3.17 16.40 14.43
C PHE A 247 -3.93 15.56 13.39
N TRP A 248 -4.87 14.73 13.82
CA TRP A 248 -5.69 13.89 12.93
C TRP A 248 -6.54 14.71 11.97
N ALA A 249 -7.27 15.69 12.52
CA ALA A 249 -8.10 16.59 11.73
C ALA A 249 -7.25 17.39 10.73
N PHE A 250 -6.06 17.83 11.14
CA PHE A 250 -5.16 18.57 10.26
C PHE A 250 -4.60 17.72 9.12
N ILE A 251 -4.21 16.46 9.37
CA ILE A 251 -3.79 15.55 8.30
C ILE A 251 -4.94 15.29 7.32
N LEU A 252 -6.15 15.03 7.83
CA LEU A 252 -7.34 14.83 6.98
C LEU A 252 -7.58 16.04 6.08
N VAL A 253 -7.60 17.25 6.65
CA VAL A 253 -7.76 18.50 5.89
C VAL A 253 -6.61 18.68 4.90
N SER A 254 -5.38 18.30 5.26
CA SER A 254 -4.22 18.42 4.38
C SER A 254 -4.30 17.45 3.18
N VAL A 255 -4.76 16.23 3.40
CA VAL A 255 -4.91 15.22 2.33
C VAL A 255 -5.91 15.68 1.27
N TYR A 256 -7.13 16.03 1.70
CA TYR A 256 -8.14 16.54 0.77
C TYR A 256 -7.74 17.91 0.19
N GLY A 257 -7.12 18.77 1.00
CA GLY A 257 -6.63 20.07 0.56
C GLY A 257 -5.57 19.97 -0.54
N MET A 258 -4.63 19.03 -0.43
CA MET A 258 -3.60 18.79 -1.45
C MET A 258 -4.18 18.21 -2.74
N PHE A 259 -5.15 17.29 -2.62
CA PHE A 259 -5.86 16.74 -3.78
C PHE A 259 -6.57 17.87 -4.56
N MET A 260 -7.37 18.68 -3.85
CA MET A 260 -8.08 19.82 -4.44
C MET A 260 -7.15 20.89 -5.01
N LEU A 261 -6.01 21.15 -4.36
CA LEU A 261 -5.03 22.13 -4.83
C LEU A 261 -4.46 21.70 -6.18
N CYS A 262 -4.06 20.44 -6.31
CA CYS A 262 -3.53 19.90 -7.56
C CYS A 262 -4.58 19.93 -8.67
N GLU A 263 -5.83 19.61 -8.35
CA GLU A 263 -6.95 19.67 -9.30
C GLU A 263 -7.20 21.09 -9.82
N LYS A 264 -7.26 22.08 -8.93
CA LYS A 264 -7.46 23.50 -9.31
C LYS A 264 -6.30 24.08 -10.12
N CYS A 265 -5.09 23.57 -9.93
CA CYS A 265 -3.92 23.99 -10.69
C CYS A 265 -3.76 23.26 -12.04
N SER A 266 -4.78 22.53 -12.51
CA SER A 266 -4.70 21.70 -13.72
C SER A 266 -3.57 20.65 -13.68
N GLY A 267 -3.18 20.23 -12.47
CA GLY A 267 -2.22 19.16 -12.24
C GLY A 267 -2.91 17.80 -12.03
N SER A 268 -2.11 16.77 -11.75
CA SER A 268 -2.54 15.42 -11.44
C SER A 268 -2.75 15.30 -9.92
N PRO A 269 -4.01 15.26 -9.44
CA PRO A 269 -4.30 15.14 -8.02
C PRO A 269 -3.72 13.85 -7.43
N ALA A 270 -3.73 12.78 -8.22
CA ALA A 270 -3.18 11.50 -7.83
C ALA A 270 -1.67 11.56 -7.60
N LEU A 271 -0.88 12.01 -8.59
CA LEU A 271 0.58 12.09 -8.44
C LEU A 271 1.01 13.08 -7.34
N GLY A 272 0.29 14.19 -7.22
CA GLY A 272 0.54 15.17 -6.15
C GLY A 272 0.26 14.59 -4.76
N LEU A 273 -0.86 13.88 -4.59
CA LEU A 273 -1.22 13.27 -3.31
C LEU A 273 -0.33 12.07 -2.94
N VAL A 274 0.03 11.23 -3.92
CA VAL A 274 0.98 10.12 -3.71
C VAL A 274 2.34 10.65 -3.25
N THR A 275 2.84 11.69 -3.93
CA THR A 275 4.11 12.32 -3.53
C THR A 275 3.99 12.96 -2.14
N PHE A 276 2.85 13.61 -1.84
CA PHE A 276 2.56 14.13 -0.51
C PHE A 276 2.60 13.05 0.57
N GLY A 277 1.95 11.90 0.34
CA GLY A 277 1.92 10.77 1.28
C GLY A 277 3.30 10.16 1.54
N ILE A 278 4.07 9.89 0.48
CA ILE A 278 5.42 9.31 0.58
C ILE A 278 6.37 10.28 1.30
N MET A 279 6.27 11.58 1.01
CA MET A 279 7.08 12.60 1.69
C MET A 279 6.67 12.79 3.15
N LEU A 280 5.37 12.72 3.45
CA LEU A 280 4.91 12.79 4.83
C LEU A 280 5.34 11.55 5.63
N SER A 281 5.44 10.38 4.96
CA SER A 281 6.05 9.17 5.53
C SER A 281 7.52 9.38 5.90
N SER A 282 8.31 10.09 5.09
CA SER A 282 9.72 10.39 5.45
C SER A 282 9.87 11.37 6.61
N TYR A 283 8.89 12.24 6.82
CA TYR A 283 8.84 13.13 7.98
C TYR A 283 8.21 12.49 9.22
N ARG A 284 7.83 11.20 9.15
CA ARG A 284 7.20 10.48 10.27
C ARG A 284 8.05 10.48 11.54
N GLU A 285 9.38 10.47 11.41
CA GLU A 285 10.30 10.50 12.56
C GLU A 285 10.19 11.79 13.37
N MET A 286 9.70 12.87 12.76
CA MET A 286 9.46 14.13 13.46
C MET A 286 8.27 14.01 14.41
N PHE A 287 7.35 13.08 14.16
CA PHE A 287 6.13 12.90 14.93
C PHE A 287 6.34 12.04 16.18
N ALA A 288 5.44 12.14 17.17
CA ALA A 288 5.47 11.23 18.30
C ALA A 288 5.09 9.80 17.84
N PRO A 289 5.70 8.73 18.37
CA PRO A 289 5.44 7.35 17.92
C PRO A 289 3.95 6.96 18.01
N GLU A 290 3.29 7.29 19.12
CA GLU A 290 1.85 7.07 19.33
C GLU A 290 1.02 7.79 18.25
N THR A 291 1.37 9.03 17.94
CA THR A 291 0.68 9.82 16.89
C THR A 291 0.95 9.30 15.48
N SER A 292 2.07 8.62 15.25
CA SER A 292 2.30 7.99 13.95
C SER A 292 1.51 6.71 13.81
N GLN A 293 1.45 5.90 14.86
CA GLN A 293 0.78 4.59 14.82
C GLN A 293 -0.73 4.75 14.63
N MET A 294 -1.37 5.62 15.42
CA MET A 294 -2.79 5.91 15.23
C MET A 294 -3.11 6.52 13.85
N ALA A 295 -2.18 7.26 13.21
CA ALA A 295 -2.39 7.75 11.83
C ALA A 295 -2.46 6.58 10.86
N LEU A 296 -1.54 5.62 10.98
CA LEU A 296 -1.52 4.43 10.14
C LEU A 296 -2.81 3.64 10.29
N GLU A 297 -3.27 3.42 11.53
CA GLU A 297 -4.52 2.70 11.82
C GLU A 297 -5.74 3.43 11.26
N LEU A 298 -5.82 4.76 11.44
CA LEU A 298 -6.92 5.57 10.91
C LEU A 298 -6.98 5.51 9.38
N TRP A 299 -5.84 5.69 8.71
CA TRP A 299 -5.80 5.70 7.24
C TRP A 299 -6.01 4.30 6.66
N ALA A 300 -5.55 3.24 7.33
CA ALA A 300 -5.88 1.87 6.98
C ALA A 300 -7.41 1.64 7.01
N ALA A 301 -8.09 2.14 8.05
CA ALA A 301 -9.55 2.06 8.13
C ALA A 301 -10.25 2.87 7.02
N MET A 302 -9.75 4.07 6.71
CA MET A 302 -10.28 4.90 5.61
C MET A 302 -10.08 4.26 4.24
N GLY A 303 -8.91 3.66 3.99
CA GLY A 303 -8.60 2.94 2.75
C GLY A 303 -9.48 1.69 2.58
N TYR A 304 -9.67 0.93 3.66
CA TYR A 304 -10.59 -0.22 3.67
C TYR A 304 -12.04 0.21 3.35
N TRP A 305 -12.53 1.26 4.00
CA TRP A 305 -13.86 1.79 3.73
C TRP A 305 -14.01 2.25 2.27
N ALA A 306 -13.06 3.01 1.74
CA ALA A 306 -13.12 3.50 0.36
C ALA A 306 -13.11 2.37 -0.67
N ASN A 307 -12.30 1.32 -0.45
CA ASN A 307 -12.30 0.12 -1.28
C ASN A 307 -13.67 -0.57 -1.30
N ASN A 308 -14.27 -0.82 -0.13
CA ASN A 308 -15.58 -1.47 -0.04
C ASN A 308 -16.66 -0.69 -0.80
N VAL A 309 -16.69 0.63 -0.63
CA VAL A 309 -17.66 1.50 -1.32
C VAL A 309 -17.50 1.41 -2.83
N ILE A 310 -16.27 1.51 -3.34
CA ILE A 310 -16.05 1.53 -4.80
C ILE A 310 -16.35 0.18 -5.45
N PHE A 311 -15.96 -0.94 -4.84
CA PHE A 311 -16.22 -2.25 -5.44
C PHE A 311 -17.72 -2.60 -5.45
N ILE A 312 -18.44 -2.26 -4.37
CA ILE A 312 -19.90 -2.44 -4.33
C ILE A 312 -20.58 -1.51 -5.33
N PHE A 313 -20.14 -0.25 -5.42
CA PHE A 313 -20.65 0.71 -6.38
C PHE A 313 -20.48 0.22 -7.82
N ALA A 314 -19.25 -0.17 -8.17
CA ALA A 314 -18.95 -0.66 -9.50
C ALA A 314 -19.77 -1.91 -9.87
N GLY A 315 -19.93 -2.85 -8.93
CA GLY A 315 -20.78 -4.03 -9.13
C GLY A 315 -22.23 -3.66 -9.41
N PHE A 316 -22.77 -2.72 -8.63
CA PHE A 316 -24.14 -2.25 -8.80
C PHE A 316 -24.36 -1.57 -10.16
N CYS A 317 -23.44 -0.70 -10.58
CA CYS A 317 -23.50 0.01 -11.86
C CYS A 317 -23.47 -0.92 -13.07
N VAL A 318 -22.67 -1.98 -13.00
CA VAL A 318 -22.64 -3.01 -14.06
C VAL A 318 -23.97 -3.73 -14.14
N GLY A 319 -24.51 -4.13 -12.99
CA GLY A 319 -25.82 -4.77 -12.93
C GLY A 319 -26.90 -3.88 -13.54
N SER A 320 -26.90 -2.57 -13.26
CA SER A 320 -27.94 -1.66 -13.78
C SER A 320 -27.79 -1.40 -15.29
N GLU A 321 -26.56 -1.22 -15.79
CA GLU A 321 -26.33 -0.95 -17.22
C GLU A 321 -26.62 -2.15 -18.12
N MET A 322 -26.49 -3.38 -17.59
CA MET A 322 -26.91 -4.61 -18.28
C MET A 322 -28.43 -4.70 -18.51
N PHE A 323 -29.22 -3.93 -17.77
CA PHE A 323 -30.67 -3.91 -17.86
C PHE A 323 -31.16 -2.50 -18.19
N THR A 324 -30.84 -2.02 -19.39
CA THR A 324 -31.41 -0.76 -19.87
C THR A 324 -32.82 -1.00 -20.42
N ARG A 325 -33.82 -0.27 -19.91
CA ARG A 325 -35.21 -0.29 -20.41
C ARG A 325 -35.44 0.56 -21.68
N ASP A 326 -34.41 1.23 -22.19
CA ASP A 326 -34.56 2.25 -23.24
C ASP A 326 -34.92 1.69 -24.62
N THR A 327 -34.84 0.38 -24.86
CA THR A 327 -35.17 -0.23 -26.15
C THR A 327 -36.59 -0.81 -26.25
N ILE A 328 -37.41 -0.79 -25.20
CA ILE A 328 -38.79 -1.29 -25.28
C ILE A 328 -39.76 -0.31 -24.62
N ARG A 329 -40.01 0.78 -25.34
CA ARG A 329 -41.22 1.60 -25.13
C ARG A 329 -42.47 0.94 -25.75
N GLN A 330 -42.44 -0.35 -26.09
CA GLN A 330 -43.58 -1.03 -26.71
C GLN A 330 -43.75 -2.49 -26.25
N GLU A 331 -44.73 -2.67 -25.34
CA GLU A 331 -45.67 -3.80 -25.27
C GLU A 331 -45.31 -5.17 -24.67
N SER A 332 -44.09 -5.50 -24.25
CA SER A 332 -43.83 -6.78 -23.54
C SER A 332 -43.40 -6.58 -22.09
N ASN A 333 -44.13 -7.23 -21.17
CA ASN A 333 -43.98 -7.15 -19.71
C ASN A 333 -42.77 -7.95 -19.17
N TYR A 334 -41.71 -8.13 -19.97
CA TYR A 334 -40.52 -8.89 -19.62
C TYR A 334 -39.26 -8.10 -19.99
N LEU A 335 -38.30 -8.05 -19.06
CA LEU A 335 -36.96 -7.51 -19.33
C LEU A 335 -36.27 -8.40 -20.37
N GLU A 336 -36.08 -7.90 -21.58
CA GLU A 336 -35.18 -8.51 -22.56
C GLU A 336 -33.75 -8.04 -22.28
N ILE A 337 -32.81 -8.99 -22.25
CA ILE A 337 -31.38 -8.70 -22.20
C ILE A 337 -30.98 -8.27 -23.61
N ASP A 338 -30.39 -7.07 -23.75
CA ASP A 338 -29.88 -6.64 -25.05
C ASP A 338 -28.74 -7.58 -25.48
N LEU A 339 -28.99 -8.32 -26.57
CA LEU A 339 -28.04 -9.27 -27.15
C LEU A 339 -26.74 -8.57 -27.58
N GLU A 340 -26.78 -7.27 -27.88
CA GLU A 340 -25.57 -6.50 -28.21
C GLU A 340 -24.72 -6.24 -26.96
N ASP A 341 -25.34 -5.84 -25.85
CA ASP A 341 -24.63 -5.61 -24.59
C ASP A 341 -24.04 -6.91 -24.02
N LEU A 342 -24.78 -8.03 -24.13
CA LEU A 342 -24.28 -9.35 -23.74
C LEU A 342 -23.07 -9.76 -24.58
N LYS A 343 -23.08 -9.50 -25.89
CA LYS A 343 -21.92 -9.74 -26.77
C LYS A 343 -20.73 -8.89 -26.34
N THR A 344 -20.94 -7.61 -26.04
CA THR A 344 -19.86 -6.71 -25.57
C THR A 344 -19.27 -7.20 -24.24
N LEU A 345 -20.09 -7.71 -23.32
CA LEU A 345 -19.61 -8.28 -22.06
C LEU A 345 -18.76 -9.55 -22.28
N VAL A 346 -19.23 -10.48 -23.12
CA VAL A 346 -18.48 -11.70 -23.46
C VAL A 346 -17.18 -11.35 -24.18
N GLU A 347 -17.21 -10.37 -25.09
CA GLU A 347 -16.03 -9.90 -25.79
C GLU A 347 -14.99 -9.33 -24.81
N GLY A 348 -15.39 -8.51 -23.84
CA GLY A 348 -14.48 -8.00 -22.82
C GLY A 348 -13.89 -9.12 -21.95
N MET A 349 -14.66 -10.17 -21.63
CA MET A 349 -14.12 -11.35 -20.96
C MET A 349 -13.01 -12.05 -21.79
N LEU A 350 -13.20 -12.15 -23.11
CA LEU A 350 -12.21 -12.74 -24.03
C LEU A 350 -10.97 -11.87 -24.20
N LEU A 351 -11.11 -10.55 -24.09
CA LEU A 351 -9.99 -9.60 -24.19
C LEU A 351 -9.14 -9.53 -22.91
N ALA A 352 -9.68 -9.96 -21.77
CA ALA A 352 -9.02 -9.88 -20.44
C ALA A 352 -7.59 -10.46 -20.35
N PRO A 353 -7.20 -11.54 -21.08
CA PRO A 353 -5.83 -12.04 -21.05
C PRO A 353 -4.81 -11.11 -21.74
N ILE A 354 -5.24 -10.28 -22.71
CA ILE A 354 -4.32 -9.48 -23.55
C ILE A 354 -3.51 -8.47 -22.71
N PRO A 355 -4.09 -7.66 -21.81
CA PRO A 355 -3.32 -6.74 -20.99
C PRO A 355 -2.36 -7.47 -20.04
N LEU A 356 -2.67 -8.69 -19.62
CA LEU A 356 -1.78 -9.50 -18.78
C LEU A 356 -0.57 -9.96 -19.58
N PHE A 357 -0.77 -10.50 -20.78
CA PHE A 357 0.34 -10.86 -21.66
C PHE A 357 1.19 -9.63 -22.05
N ALA A 358 0.54 -8.51 -22.33
CA ALA A 358 1.24 -7.24 -22.61
C ALA A 358 2.12 -6.82 -21.42
N ARG A 359 1.60 -6.92 -20.19
CA ARG A 359 2.35 -6.60 -18.97
C ARG A 359 3.52 -7.58 -18.73
N ILE A 360 3.30 -8.88 -18.91
CA ILE A 360 4.37 -9.87 -18.77
C ILE A 360 5.48 -9.59 -19.80
N ALA A 361 5.11 -9.31 -21.05
CA ALA A 361 6.05 -8.97 -22.09
C ALA A 361 6.81 -7.66 -21.79
N SER A 362 6.12 -6.62 -21.30
CA SER A 362 6.76 -5.32 -20.98
C SER A 362 7.72 -5.42 -19.80
N VAL A 363 7.38 -6.17 -18.75
CA VAL A 363 8.27 -6.40 -17.60
C VAL A 363 9.47 -7.24 -18.00
N PHE A 364 9.29 -8.26 -18.84
CA PHE A 364 10.41 -9.04 -19.37
C PHE A 364 11.33 -8.22 -20.27
N LEU A 365 10.75 -7.36 -21.13
CA LEU A 365 11.50 -6.43 -21.96
C LEU A 365 12.30 -5.47 -21.08
N PHE A 366 11.66 -4.89 -20.06
CA PHE A 366 12.33 -4.02 -19.10
C PHE A 366 13.50 -4.74 -18.42
N TYR A 367 13.29 -5.95 -17.89
CA TYR A 367 14.34 -6.73 -17.23
C TYR A 367 15.55 -6.98 -18.15
N LYS A 368 15.30 -7.33 -19.42
CA LYS A 368 16.36 -7.60 -20.40
C LYS A 368 17.21 -6.37 -20.72
N TYR A 369 16.58 -5.20 -20.84
CA TYR A 369 17.25 -3.97 -21.27
C TYR A 369 17.64 -3.02 -20.12
N TYR A 370 17.23 -3.30 -18.88
CA TYR A 370 17.54 -2.45 -17.73
C TYR A 370 19.04 -2.28 -17.49
N GLY A 371 19.84 -3.32 -17.76
CA GLY A 371 21.30 -3.29 -17.62
C GLY A 371 22.00 -2.24 -18.50
N LEU A 372 21.32 -1.73 -19.54
CA LEU A 372 21.82 -0.61 -20.37
C LEU A 372 21.54 0.74 -19.73
N LEU A 373 20.52 0.83 -18.87
CA LEU A 373 19.99 2.08 -18.33
C LEU A 373 20.48 2.38 -16.92
N SER A 374 20.94 1.36 -16.18
CA SER A 374 21.47 1.56 -14.83
C SER A 374 22.48 0.50 -14.39
N THR A 375 23.42 0.92 -13.54
CA THR A 375 24.42 0.07 -12.89
C THR A 375 23.96 -0.50 -11.53
N HIS A 376 22.74 -0.16 -11.08
CA HIS A 376 22.20 -0.69 -9.83
C HIS A 376 21.88 -2.17 -9.92
N SER A 377 22.11 -2.90 -8.83
CA SER A 377 21.77 -4.32 -8.73
C SER A 377 20.26 -4.55 -8.91
N LEU A 378 19.94 -5.36 -9.92
CA LEU A 378 18.58 -5.81 -10.20
C LEU A 378 18.09 -6.75 -9.09
N PRO A 379 16.80 -6.69 -8.72
CA PRO A 379 16.16 -7.75 -7.95
C PRO A 379 16.33 -9.15 -8.60
N PRO A 380 16.26 -10.23 -7.81
CA PRO A 380 16.24 -11.60 -8.33
C PRO A 380 15.20 -11.80 -9.43
N ARG A 381 15.47 -12.74 -10.36
CA ARG A 381 14.53 -13.06 -11.46
C ARG A 381 13.13 -13.43 -10.98
N ARG A 382 13.02 -14.09 -9.82
CA ARG A 382 11.74 -14.50 -9.22
C ARG A 382 10.89 -13.30 -8.82
N ASP A 383 11.51 -12.27 -8.23
CA ASP A 383 10.86 -11.01 -7.86
C ASP A 383 10.23 -10.34 -9.12
N PHE A 384 10.87 -10.45 -10.29
CA PHE A 384 10.34 -9.94 -11.57
C PHE A 384 9.19 -10.76 -12.14
N ILE A 385 9.19 -12.09 -11.98
CA ILE A 385 8.07 -12.94 -12.40
C ILE A 385 6.82 -12.59 -11.59
N ILE A 386 6.99 -12.43 -10.28
CA ILE A 386 5.90 -12.00 -9.39
C ILE A 386 5.43 -10.60 -9.75
N LEU A 387 6.34 -9.65 -9.98
CA LEU A 387 6.01 -8.28 -10.40
C LEU A 387 5.23 -8.24 -11.74
N ALA A 388 5.61 -9.10 -12.70
CA ALA A 388 4.93 -9.22 -13.98
C ALA A 388 3.48 -9.71 -13.83
N TYR A 389 3.25 -10.66 -12.92
CA TYR A 389 1.94 -11.24 -12.64
C TYR A 389 1.12 -10.44 -11.61
N ALA A 390 1.76 -9.54 -10.85
CA ALA A 390 1.16 -8.70 -9.81
C ALA A 390 0.26 -7.56 -10.34
N GLY A 391 0.11 -7.38 -11.65
CA GLY A 391 -0.75 -6.32 -12.18
C GLY A 391 -2.23 -6.69 -12.14
N LEU A 392 -2.83 -6.74 -10.95
CA LEU A 392 -4.29 -6.86 -10.80
C LEU A 392 -4.92 -5.52 -11.20
N ARG A 393 -6.04 -5.55 -11.92
CA ARG A 393 -6.80 -4.34 -12.30
C ARG A 393 -7.82 -4.09 -11.21
N GLY A 394 -7.93 -2.86 -10.72
CA GLY A 394 -8.80 -2.56 -9.59
C GLY A 394 -9.82 -1.45 -9.81
N ALA A 395 -10.22 -0.88 -8.68
CA ALA A 395 -11.29 0.10 -8.54
C ALA A 395 -11.14 1.34 -9.43
N LEU A 396 -9.90 1.85 -9.60
CA LEU A 396 -9.66 3.10 -10.34
C LEU A 396 -10.12 3.02 -11.80
N GLY A 397 -9.81 1.93 -12.52
CA GLY A 397 -10.20 1.78 -13.91
C GLY A 397 -11.73 1.81 -14.10
N LEU A 398 -12.47 1.21 -13.17
CA LEU A 398 -13.93 1.22 -13.19
C LEU A 398 -14.49 2.64 -13.02
N ILE A 399 -13.92 3.42 -12.09
CA ILE A 399 -14.32 4.81 -11.87
C ILE A 399 -14.06 5.66 -13.14
N LEU A 400 -12.90 5.50 -13.78
CA LEU A 400 -12.57 6.25 -15.00
C LEU A 400 -13.53 5.92 -16.16
N ALA A 401 -13.88 4.65 -16.33
CA ALA A 401 -14.86 4.26 -17.34
C ALA A 401 -16.26 4.85 -17.07
N MET A 402 -16.63 4.98 -15.80
CA MET A 402 -17.89 5.60 -15.40
C MET A 402 -17.89 7.11 -15.58
N GLU A 403 -16.80 7.80 -15.23
CA GLU A 403 -16.65 9.23 -15.47
C GLU A 403 -16.79 9.54 -16.97
N LEU A 404 -16.18 8.72 -17.83
CA LEU A 404 -16.30 8.83 -19.28
C LEU A 404 -17.76 8.71 -19.75
N ARG A 405 -18.49 7.72 -19.23
CA ARG A 405 -19.90 7.48 -19.52
C ARG A 405 -20.77 8.66 -19.10
N HIS A 406 -20.52 9.25 -17.94
CA HIS A 406 -21.27 10.39 -17.44
C HIS A 406 -20.97 11.68 -18.22
N LYS A 407 -19.70 11.92 -18.56
CA LYS A 407 -19.25 13.17 -19.21
C LYS A 407 -19.67 13.27 -20.67
N ILE A 408 -19.49 12.21 -21.45
CA ILE A 408 -19.75 12.20 -22.90
C ILE A 408 -21.10 11.57 -23.23
N GLY A 409 -21.53 10.55 -22.46
CA GLY A 409 -22.73 9.77 -22.77
C GLY A 409 -22.61 8.95 -24.06
N GLY A 410 -23.74 8.38 -24.49
CA GLY A 410 -23.85 7.66 -25.76
C GLY A 410 -23.44 6.18 -25.73
N THR A 411 -23.70 5.49 -26.84
CA THR A 411 -23.50 4.03 -26.99
C THR A 411 -22.03 3.62 -26.91
N LEU A 412 -21.11 4.45 -27.41
CA LEU A 412 -19.67 4.16 -27.37
C LEU A 412 -19.14 4.06 -25.94
N THR A 413 -19.47 5.03 -25.09
CA THR A 413 -19.00 5.05 -23.70
C THR A 413 -19.66 3.96 -22.86
N LYS A 414 -20.90 3.57 -23.17
CA LYS A 414 -21.54 2.36 -22.62
C LYS A 414 -20.71 1.11 -22.93
N LYS A 415 -20.30 0.94 -24.19
CA LYS A 415 -19.49 -0.21 -24.62
C LYS A 415 -18.15 -0.23 -23.90
N ILE A 416 -17.47 0.91 -23.77
CA ILE A 416 -16.21 1.03 -23.03
C ILE A 416 -16.40 0.64 -21.55
N LEU A 417 -17.48 1.10 -20.92
CA LEU A 417 -17.82 0.72 -19.54
C LEU A 417 -18.00 -0.80 -19.40
N LEU A 418 -18.84 -1.41 -20.24
CA LEU A 418 -19.09 -2.85 -20.20
C LEU A 418 -17.83 -3.70 -20.47
N LEU A 419 -16.99 -3.27 -21.42
CA LEU A 419 -15.69 -3.89 -21.69
C LEU A 419 -14.75 -3.77 -20.48
N THR A 420 -14.70 -2.61 -19.82
CA THR A 420 -13.84 -2.36 -18.66
C THR A 420 -14.27 -3.22 -17.48
N CYS A 421 -15.56 -3.32 -17.25
CA CYS A 421 -16.12 -4.12 -16.15
C CYS A 421 -15.87 -5.60 -16.34
N SER A 422 -16.13 -6.13 -17.53
CA SER A 422 -15.91 -7.56 -17.85
C SER A 422 -14.43 -7.96 -17.84
N THR A 423 -13.55 -7.12 -18.40
CA THR A 423 -12.08 -7.35 -18.35
C THR A 423 -11.54 -7.30 -16.91
N THR A 424 -11.92 -6.28 -16.14
CA THR A 424 -11.52 -6.13 -14.73
C THR A 424 -12.04 -7.28 -13.88
N PHE A 425 -13.28 -7.73 -14.12
CA PHE A 425 -13.85 -8.90 -13.43
C PHE A 425 -13.04 -10.17 -13.67
N ILE A 426 -12.76 -10.52 -14.93
CA ILE A 426 -11.96 -11.71 -15.25
C ILE A 426 -10.55 -11.59 -14.68
N CYS A 427 -9.94 -10.42 -14.75
CA CYS A 427 -8.64 -10.21 -14.11
C CYS A 427 -8.73 -10.49 -12.61
N LEU A 428 -9.63 -9.85 -11.89
CA LEU A 428 -9.66 -9.96 -10.44
C LEU A 428 -9.99 -11.38 -9.95
N VAL A 429 -10.96 -12.06 -10.60
CA VAL A 429 -11.30 -13.45 -10.26
C VAL A 429 -10.17 -14.38 -10.66
N PHE A 430 -9.83 -14.42 -11.95
CA PHE A 430 -8.91 -15.43 -12.47
C PHE A 430 -7.49 -15.16 -12.03
N GLN A 431 -6.97 -13.95 -12.30
CA GLN A 431 -5.59 -13.58 -11.94
C GLN A 431 -5.43 -13.44 -10.42
N GLY A 432 -6.45 -12.98 -9.69
CA GLY A 432 -6.39 -12.89 -8.23
C GLY A 432 -6.26 -14.26 -7.57
N MET A 433 -7.10 -15.23 -7.98
CA MET A 433 -7.04 -16.60 -7.47
C MET A 433 -5.73 -17.31 -7.84
N THR A 434 -5.25 -17.14 -9.08
CA THR A 434 -4.00 -17.77 -9.53
C THR A 434 -2.75 -17.09 -8.96
N PHE A 435 -2.81 -15.80 -8.61
CA PHE A 435 -1.68 -15.07 -8.03
C PHE A 435 -1.24 -15.70 -6.71
N SER A 436 -2.19 -16.09 -5.86
CA SER A 436 -1.91 -16.80 -4.60
C SER A 436 -1.09 -18.07 -4.85
N SER A 437 -1.54 -18.94 -5.76
CA SER A 437 -0.83 -20.17 -6.13
C SER A 437 0.57 -19.91 -6.71
N LEU A 438 0.72 -18.88 -7.55
CA LEU A 438 2.01 -18.51 -8.13
C LEU A 438 2.99 -18.00 -7.06
N ALA A 439 2.52 -17.17 -6.13
CA ALA A 439 3.32 -16.63 -5.04
C ALA A 439 3.84 -17.74 -4.11
N THR A 440 3.03 -18.78 -3.85
CA THR A 440 3.45 -19.95 -3.07
C THR A 440 4.52 -20.77 -3.80
N LYS A 441 4.35 -20.98 -5.11
CA LYS A 441 5.24 -21.83 -5.93
C LYS A 441 6.64 -21.24 -6.14
N GLU A 442 6.75 -19.92 -6.32
CA GLU A 442 8.05 -19.26 -6.59
C GLU A 442 8.99 -19.23 -5.38
N GLY A 443 8.50 -19.50 -4.17
CA GLY A 443 9.31 -19.73 -2.97
C GLY A 443 10.15 -18.52 -2.50
N THR A 444 9.95 -17.33 -3.06
CA THR A 444 10.50 -16.05 -2.56
C THR A 444 9.97 -15.68 -1.19
N THR A 445 8.91 -16.37 -0.77
CA THR A 445 8.16 -16.33 0.48
C THR A 445 8.77 -17.24 1.56
N LYS A 446 9.74 -18.10 1.22
CA LYS A 446 10.58 -18.76 2.23
C LYS A 446 11.47 -17.69 2.88
N ARG A 447 11.02 -17.12 4.00
CA ARG A 447 11.92 -16.40 4.92
C ARG A 447 13.15 -17.27 5.13
N SER A 448 14.34 -16.66 5.03
CA SER A 448 15.62 -17.37 5.18
C SER A 448 15.55 -18.30 6.40
N LYS A 449 16.00 -19.56 6.24
CA LYS A 449 16.15 -20.54 7.33
C LYS A 449 16.79 -19.91 8.57
N TYR A 450 17.68 -18.94 8.35
CA TYR A 450 18.31 -18.12 9.37
C TYR A 450 17.33 -17.33 10.26
N VAL A 451 16.28 -16.73 9.71
CA VAL A 451 15.28 -15.97 10.49
C VAL A 451 14.47 -16.92 11.37
N LYS A 452 14.08 -18.09 10.83
CA LYS A 452 13.38 -19.14 11.58
C LYS A 452 14.26 -19.66 12.72
N ASP A 453 15.52 -20.00 12.42
CA ASP A 453 16.49 -20.46 13.41
C ASP A 453 16.81 -19.39 14.46
N THR A 454 16.83 -18.11 14.07
CA THR A 454 17.09 -16.99 14.99
C THR A 454 15.91 -16.71 15.91
N CYS A 455 14.66 -16.78 15.42
CA CYS A 455 13.47 -16.71 16.27
C CYS A 455 13.45 -17.86 17.29
N VAL A 456 13.68 -19.10 16.85
CA VAL A 456 13.72 -20.25 17.75
C VAL A 456 14.84 -20.11 18.79
N ARG A 457 16.01 -19.59 18.40
CA ARG A 457 17.10 -19.28 19.34
C ARG A 457 16.72 -18.17 20.31
N LEU A 458 16.04 -17.12 19.84
CA LEU A 458 15.61 -16.00 20.67
C LEU A 458 14.55 -16.42 21.70
N CYS A 459 13.56 -17.23 21.30
CA CYS A 459 12.56 -17.77 22.22
C CYS A 459 13.20 -18.64 23.30
N ARG A 460 14.11 -19.54 22.92
CA ARG A 460 14.89 -20.33 23.89
C ARG A 460 15.70 -19.46 24.83
N PHE A 461 16.33 -18.41 24.32
CA PHE A 461 17.11 -17.48 25.12
C PHE A 461 16.24 -16.70 26.12
N LEU A 462 15.09 -16.18 25.68
CA LEU A 462 14.12 -15.47 26.53
C LEU A 462 13.60 -16.36 27.65
N ASP A 463 13.24 -17.60 27.35
CA ASP A 463 12.76 -18.58 28.32
C ASP A 463 13.82 -18.89 29.40
N VAL A 464 15.09 -19.09 28.99
CA VAL A 464 16.21 -19.25 29.93
C VAL A 464 16.39 -18.01 30.81
N LYS A 465 16.37 -16.81 30.22
CA LYS A 465 16.56 -15.55 30.96
C LYS A 465 15.43 -15.26 31.94
N ILE A 466 14.19 -15.59 31.58
CA ILE A 466 13.04 -15.43 32.44
C ILE A 466 13.12 -16.39 33.64
N ARG A 467 13.56 -17.64 33.42
CA ARG A 467 13.79 -18.60 34.51
C ARG A 467 14.91 -18.16 35.46
N GLU A 468 16.02 -17.66 34.92
CA GLU A 468 17.10 -17.07 35.73
C GLU A 468 16.59 -15.90 36.57
N ALA A 469 15.83 -14.97 35.97
CA ALA A 469 15.27 -13.81 36.67
C ALA A 469 14.27 -14.22 37.76
N LEU A 470 13.40 -15.21 37.48
CA LEU A 470 12.48 -15.79 38.46
C LEU A 470 13.22 -16.39 39.64
N HIS A 471 14.29 -17.15 39.38
CA HIS A 471 15.09 -17.79 40.43
C HIS A 471 15.81 -16.77 41.33
N VAL A 472 16.31 -15.68 40.75
CA VAL A 472 16.90 -14.57 41.51
C VAL A 472 15.85 -13.88 42.36
N MET A 473 14.67 -13.58 41.80
CA MET A 473 13.59 -12.91 42.55
C MET A 473 13.03 -13.80 43.67
N GLN A 474 13.00 -15.12 43.50
CA GLN A 474 12.63 -16.08 44.57
C GLN A 474 13.58 -16.02 45.78
N HIS A 475 14.86 -15.74 45.55
CA HIS A 475 15.88 -15.69 46.60
C HIS A 475 16.11 -14.28 47.16
N ASP A 476 15.58 -13.24 46.52
CA ASP A 476 15.74 -11.84 46.93
C ASP A 476 14.73 -11.48 48.05
N ARG A 477 15.20 -11.41 49.31
CA ARG A 477 14.37 -11.21 50.53
C ARG A 477 13.87 -9.77 50.72
N ARG A 478 13.63 -9.01 49.66
CA ARG A 478 13.11 -7.64 49.78
C ARG A 478 11.67 -7.65 50.29
N ALA A 479 11.31 -6.66 51.11
CA ALA A 479 10.05 -6.60 51.84
C ALA A 479 8.78 -6.70 50.96
N TYR A 480 8.85 -6.32 49.69
CA TYR A 480 7.72 -6.36 48.75
C TYR A 480 7.55 -7.71 48.02
N LEU A 481 8.54 -8.61 48.08
CA LEU A 481 8.45 -9.97 47.53
C LEU A 481 8.08 -11.00 48.61
N ASN A 482 8.12 -10.61 49.88
CA ASN A 482 7.70 -11.45 51.00
C ASN A 482 6.18 -11.70 50.95
N GLY A 483 5.79 -12.97 50.85
CA GLY A 483 4.38 -13.39 50.73
C GLY A 483 3.92 -13.64 49.28
N THR A 484 4.80 -13.50 48.29
CA THR A 484 4.47 -13.79 46.89
C THR A 484 4.26 -15.29 46.70
N ASN A 485 3.15 -15.68 46.07
CA ASN A 485 2.91 -17.05 45.66
C ASN A 485 3.65 -17.33 44.34
N TRP A 486 4.89 -17.80 44.46
CA TRP A 486 5.76 -18.09 43.32
C TRP A 486 5.19 -19.12 42.35
N HIS A 487 4.31 -20.01 42.82
CA HIS A 487 3.63 -20.97 41.96
C HIS A 487 2.70 -20.26 40.96
N VAL A 488 1.92 -19.26 41.42
CA VAL A 488 1.03 -18.48 40.54
C VAL A 488 1.84 -17.62 39.56
N VAL A 489 2.95 -17.03 39.99
CA VAL A 489 3.83 -16.24 39.13
C VAL A 489 4.45 -17.13 38.04
N GLU A 490 4.93 -18.32 38.40
CA GLU A 490 5.51 -19.25 37.44
C GLU A 490 4.47 -19.76 36.44
N THR A 491 3.24 -20.05 36.89
CA THR A 491 2.13 -20.43 36.01
C THR A 491 1.72 -19.29 35.09
N GLN A 492 1.57 -18.05 35.56
CA GLN A 492 1.22 -16.91 34.72
C GLN A 492 2.33 -16.53 33.73
N VAL A 493 3.59 -16.61 34.15
CA VAL A 493 4.73 -16.36 33.25
C VAL A 493 4.82 -17.45 32.20
N ARG A 494 4.58 -18.71 32.58
CA ARG A 494 4.52 -19.83 31.63
C ARG A 494 3.32 -19.68 30.70
N GLU A 495 2.14 -19.32 31.17
CA GLU A 495 0.97 -19.02 30.33
C GLU A 495 1.21 -17.82 29.41
N CYS A 496 1.89 -16.76 29.86
CA CYS A 496 2.24 -15.61 29.01
C CYS A 496 3.28 -15.98 27.95
N LEU A 497 4.30 -16.77 28.32
CA LEU A 497 5.32 -17.28 27.40
C LEU A 497 4.72 -18.28 26.43
N GLU A 498 3.88 -19.20 26.90
CA GLU A 498 3.16 -20.16 26.08
C GLU A 498 2.20 -19.40 25.17
N LYS A 499 1.45 -18.42 25.66
CA LYS A 499 0.56 -17.56 24.86
C LYS A 499 1.33 -16.73 23.84
N HIS A 500 2.47 -16.12 24.16
CA HIS A 500 3.28 -15.38 23.18
C HIS A 500 4.05 -16.31 22.24
N SER A 501 4.46 -17.48 22.71
CA SER A 501 5.09 -18.50 21.88
C SER A 501 4.06 -19.07 20.93
N THR A 502 2.83 -19.37 21.37
CA THR A 502 1.71 -19.80 20.54
C THR A 502 1.09 -18.64 19.78
N GLU A 503 1.20 -17.38 20.16
CA GLU A 503 0.82 -16.25 19.30
C GLU A 503 1.85 -16.09 18.19
N MET A 504 3.16 -16.15 18.48
CA MET A 504 4.20 -16.19 17.45
C MET A 504 4.15 -17.48 16.61
N GLU A 505 3.86 -18.61 17.24
CA GLU A 505 3.80 -19.92 16.61
C GLU A 505 2.47 -20.08 15.88
N ASN A 506 1.34 -19.49 16.30
CA ASN A 506 0.09 -19.41 15.54
C ASN A 506 0.15 -18.34 14.45
N GLU A 507 0.85 -17.22 14.64
CA GLU A 507 1.25 -16.33 13.54
C GLU A 507 2.13 -17.09 12.52
N MET A 508 2.92 -18.08 12.97
CA MET A 508 3.72 -18.98 12.13
C MET A 508 2.97 -20.24 11.64
N ILE A 509 1.92 -20.71 12.32
CA ILE A 509 1.17 -21.97 12.07
C ILE A 509 -0.11 -21.70 11.29
N GLN A 510 -0.79 -20.56 11.48
CA GLN A 510 -1.73 -20.03 10.48
C GLN A 510 -1.02 -19.77 9.13
N GLN A 511 0.32 -19.67 9.14
CA GLN A 511 1.20 -19.66 7.96
C GLN A 511 1.72 -21.06 7.54
N GLN A 512 1.48 -22.14 8.30
CA GLN A 512 1.92 -23.51 7.97
C GLN A 512 0.79 -24.53 7.75
N GLU A 513 -0.42 -24.38 8.29
CA GLU A 513 -1.46 -25.45 8.23
C GLU A 513 -2.19 -25.59 6.88
N GLU A 514 -2.02 -24.67 5.92
CA GLU A 514 -2.45 -24.91 4.52
C GLU A 514 -1.35 -25.56 3.65
N SER A 515 -0.20 -25.95 4.23
CA SER A 515 1.01 -26.33 3.46
C SER A 515 1.54 -27.75 3.67
N SER A 516 0.78 -28.67 4.25
CA SER A 516 1.25 -30.06 4.45
C SER A 516 0.59 -31.07 3.51
N HIS A 517 1.07 -31.14 2.27
CA HIS A 517 1.13 -32.43 1.58
C HIS A 517 2.43 -32.58 0.77
N ASP A 518 3.12 -33.68 1.08
CA ASP A 518 4.32 -34.29 0.49
C ASP A 518 5.68 -33.60 0.68
N ASP A 519 6.36 -34.07 1.73
CA ASP A 519 7.82 -34.26 1.76
C ASP A 519 8.10 -35.77 1.77
N THR A 520 8.90 -36.25 0.81
CA THR A 520 9.94 -37.26 1.07
C THR A 520 11.04 -37.14 0.03
N SER A 521 12.24 -36.70 0.44
CA SER A 521 13.47 -37.51 0.36
C SER A 521 14.71 -36.65 0.62
N ASP A 522 15.44 -37.08 1.65
CA ASP A 522 16.90 -37.19 1.75
C ASP A 522 17.77 -35.93 1.60
N GLU A 523 18.44 -35.58 2.70
CA GLU A 523 19.91 -35.50 2.75
C GLU A 523 20.36 -35.31 4.22
N GLU A 524 20.79 -36.44 4.81
CA GLU A 524 21.64 -36.48 5.99
C GLU A 524 23.10 -36.13 5.63
N ASP A 525 23.84 -35.76 6.67
CA ASP A 525 25.30 -35.74 6.78
C ASP A 525 26.08 -34.59 6.12
N GLN A 526 26.41 -33.59 6.96
CA GLN A 526 27.79 -33.34 7.40
C GLN A 526 27.85 -32.05 8.22
N ASN A 527 27.95 -32.16 9.56
CA ASN A 527 28.83 -31.31 10.38
C ASN A 527 28.79 -31.73 11.86
N SER A 528 29.40 -32.87 12.15
CA SER A 528 29.86 -33.24 13.48
C SER A 528 31.38 -33.28 13.48
N LYS A 529 32.03 -32.12 13.62
CA LYS A 529 33.47 -32.00 13.97
C LYS A 529 33.81 -30.52 14.19
N ASP A 530 33.34 -29.97 15.32
CA ASP A 530 34.05 -28.89 16.04
C ASP A 530 33.44 -28.60 17.43
N ARG A 531 32.94 -29.64 18.12
CA ARG A 531 32.56 -29.54 19.54
C ARG A 531 33.65 -30.15 20.40
N GLY A 532 34.69 -29.39 20.64
CA GLY A 532 35.80 -29.86 21.44
C GLY A 532 36.84 -28.80 21.78
N LYS A 533 36.41 -27.62 22.26
CA LYS A 533 37.18 -26.68 23.09
C LYS A 533 36.41 -25.36 23.22
N GLU A 534 35.46 -25.32 24.15
CA GLU A 534 34.99 -24.10 24.82
C GLU A 534 34.07 -24.56 25.97
N LYS A 535 34.69 -25.24 26.93
CA LYS A 535 34.20 -25.36 28.30
C LYS A 535 35.21 -24.59 29.14
N ASP A 536 34.69 -23.76 30.04
CA ASP A 536 35.40 -22.83 30.93
C ASP A 536 35.62 -21.41 30.37
N LEU A 537 34.52 -20.73 30.06
CA LEU A 537 34.36 -19.34 30.48
C LEU A 537 32.92 -19.16 30.98
N GLY A 538 32.75 -19.18 32.30
CA GLY A 538 31.52 -18.71 32.91
C GLY A 538 31.45 -17.21 32.68
N GLU A 539 30.57 -16.77 31.79
CA GLU A 539 30.19 -15.37 31.70
C GLU A 539 28.68 -15.27 31.81
N VAL A 540 28.28 -14.66 32.93
CA VAL A 540 27.07 -13.88 33.08
C VAL A 540 26.77 -13.24 31.72
N VAL A 541 25.77 -13.72 30.98
CA VAL A 541 25.26 -12.95 29.84
C VAL A 541 24.71 -11.67 30.44
N ASP A 542 25.55 -10.64 30.35
CA ASP A 542 25.38 -9.34 30.97
C ASP A 542 23.97 -8.86 30.64
N ALA A 543 23.19 -8.43 31.63
CA ALA A 543 21.83 -7.92 31.42
C ALA A 543 21.80 -6.81 30.34
N ARG A 544 22.96 -6.16 30.13
CA ARG A 544 23.26 -5.25 29.02
C ARG A 544 23.11 -5.89 27.64
N VAL A 545 23.66 -7.07 27.38
CA VAL A 545 23.57 -7.77 26.08
C VAL A 545 22.11 -8.10 25.73
N GLY A 546 21.32 -8.56 26.71
CA GLY A 546 19.88 -8.79 26.53
C GLY A 546 19.09 -7.50 26.27
N PHE A 547 19.41 -6.42 26.98
CA PHE A 547 18.80 -5.10 26.78
C PHE A 547 19.13 -4.52 25.40
N TYR A 548 20.39 -4.61 24.96
CA TYR A 548 20.82 -4.17 23.64
C TYR A 548 20.15 -4.98 22.53
N GLY A 549 19.95 -6.29 22.71
CA GLY A 549 19.19 -7.13 21.77
C GLY A 549 17.73 -6.70 21.60
N ILE A 550 17.04 -6.35 22.71
CA ILE A 550 15.66 -5.84 22.66
C ILE A 550 15.61 -4.47 21.97
N LEU A 551 16.60 -3.60 22.23
CA LEU A 551 16.75 -2.31 21.56
C LEU A 551 17.00 -2.48 20.05
N LEU A 552 17.83 -3.44 19.66
CA LEU A 552 18.09 -3.77 18.25
C LEU A 552 16.79 -4.21 17.55
N ALA A 553 16.01 -5.08 18.20
CA ALA A 553 14.72 -5.53 17.68
C ALA A 553 13.72 -4.37 17.54
N ARG A 554 13.66 -3.46 18.53
CA ARG A 554 12.85 -2.23 18.48
C ARG A 554 13.27 -1.28 17.37
N VAL A 555 14.58 -1.11 17.16
CA VAL A 555 15.15 -0.28 16.09
C VAL A 555 14.85 -0.88 14.73
N HIS A 556 14.96 -2.20 14.58
CA HIS A 556 14.59 -2.90 13.36
C HIS A 556 13.09 -2.80 13.06
N ASP A 557 12.23 -2.97 14.07
CA ASP A 557 10.77 -2.83 13.92
C ASP A 557 10.37 -1.38 13.57
N ALA A 558 11.00 -0.38 14.20
CA ALA A 558 10.79 1.02 13.85
C ALA A 558 11.32 1.37 12.45
N TRP A 559 12.44 0.80 12.02
CA TRP A 559 12.94 0.92 10.65
C TRP A 559 11.99 0.26 9.64
N ALA A 560 11.52 -0.96 9.92
CA ALA A 560 10.60 -1.69 9.05
C ALA A 560 9.29 -0.93 8.83
N ARG A 561 8.77 -0.27 9.87
CA ARG A 561 7.57 0.60 9.80
C ARG A 561 7.83 1.98 9.17
N GLY A 562 9.05 2.25 8.70
CA GLY A 562 9.43 3.54 8.11
C GLY A 562 9.52 4.70 9.11
N VAL A 563 9.60 4.41 10.42
CA VAL A 563 9.73 5.41 11.49
C VAL A 563 11.17 5.87 11.69
N LEU A 564 12.15 5.07 11.25
CA LEU A 564 13.57 5.39 11.29
C LEU A 564 14.19 5.24 9.89
N SER A 565 15.12 6.12 9.56
CA SER A 565 15.88 6.06 8.32
C SER A 565 16.84 4.89 8.31
N GLY A 566 17.15 4.36 7.13
CA GLY A 566 18.13 3.26 7.03
C GLY A 566 19.49 3.67 7.58
N SER A 567 19.93 4.90 7.35
CA SER A 567 21.18 5.42 7.90
C SER A 567 21.09 5.64 9.41
N THR A 568 19.98 6.17 9.92
CA THR A 568 19.76 6.32 11.37
C THR A 568 19.67 4.97 12.06
N ALA A 569 18.98 4.00 11.47
CA ALA A 569 18.90 2.64 11.98
C ALA A 569 20.28 1.98 11.96
N HIS A 570 21.05 2.10 10.88
CA HIS A 570 22.43 1.60 10.82
C HIS A 570 23.34 2.24 11.86
N VAL A 571 23.25 3.55 12.07
CA VAL A 571 24.05 4.24 13.09
C VAL A 571 23.64 3.78 14.48
N ILE A 572 22.33 3.66 14.76
CA ILE A 572 21.85 3.17 16.04
C ILE A 572 22.26 1.70 16.24
N ILE A 573 22.14 0.85 15.22
CA ILE A 573 22.56 -0.54 15.26
C ILE A 573 24.07 -0.62 15.48
N ALA A 574 24.89 0.13 14.75
CA ALA A 574 26.34 0.16 14.94
C ALA A 574 26.73 0.64 16.36
N ILE A 575 26.06 1.66 16.89
CA ILE A 575 26.26 2.13 18.27
C ILE A 575 25.82 1.07 19.29
N LEU A 576 24.73 0.35 19.03
CA LEU A 576 24.21 -0.70 19.91
C LEU A 576 25.09 -1.96 19.86
N GLU A 577 25.55 -2.37 18.67
CA GLU A 577 26.48 -3.48 18.46
C GLU A 577 27.84 -3.18 19.08
N HIS A 578 28.37 -1.97 18.91
CA HIS A 578 29.58 -1.54 19.60
C HIS A 578 29.41 -1.52 21.13
N GLY A 579 28.23 -1.10 21.61
CA GLY A 579 27.87 -1.19 23.03
C GLY A 579 27.75 -2.63 23.55
N ILE A 580 27.40 -3.60 22.69
CA ILE A 580 27.41 -5.03 23.00
C ILE A 580 28.85 -5.55 23.07
N ASP A 581 29.71 -5.16 22.13
CA ASP A 581 31.08 -5.65 22.00
C ASP A 581 32.03 -5.06 23.08
N GLU A 582 31.92 -3.76 23.38
CA GLU A 582 32.82 -3.07 24.32
C GLU A 582 32.20 -2.83 25.71
N GLY A 583 30.91 -3.13 25.89
CA GLY A 583 30.20 -3.03 27.17
C GLY A 583 29.98 -1.59 27.70
N LYS A 584 30.37 -0.56 26.92
CA LYS A 584 30.18 0.88 27.18
C LYS A 584 30.06 1.65 25.86
N ILE A 585 29.27 2.71 25.83
CA ILE A 585 29.15 3.65 24.69
C ILE A 585 29.72 5.00 25.14
N THR A 586 30.71 5.55 24.42
CA THR A 586 31.26 6.88 24.68
C THR A 586 30.67 7.95 23.75
N ALA A 587 30.85 9.23 24.09
CA ALA A 587 30.35 10.34 23.28
C ALA A 587 31.09 10.48 21.94
N ASP A 588 32.38 10.12 21.92
CA ASP A 588 33.24 10.18 20.73
C ASP A 588 32.82 9.12 19.69
N ASP A 589 32.31 7.96 20.13
CA ASP A 589 31.81 6.89 19.24
C ASP A 589 30.54 7.35 18.49
N VAL A 590 29.65 8.06 19.20
CA VAL A 590 28.44 8.65 18.60
C VAL A 590 28.81 9.70 17.57
N GLU A 591 29.82 10.53 17.86
CA GLU A 591 30.30 11.57 16.94
C GLU A 591 30.99 10.97 15.70
N HIS A 592 31.79 9.92 15.88
CA HIS A 592 32.44 9.19 14.79
C HIS A 592 31.42 8.55 13.83
N HIS A 593 30.42 7.84 14.36
CA HIS A 593 29.41 7.19 13.54
C HIS A 593 28.44 8.17 12.86
N LEU A 594 28.21 9.36 13.44
CA LEU A 594 27.46 10.44 12.80
C LEU A 594 28.21 11.07 11.61
N GLY A 595 29.54 11.00 11.58
CA GLY A 595 30.38 11.55 10.51
C GLY A 595 30.40 10.74 9.20
N ILE A 596 29.90 9.51 9.20
CA ILE A 596 30.00 8.55 8.08
C ILE A 596 28.78 8.62 7.13
N ILE A 597 27.80 9.50 7.40
CA ILE A 597 26.53 9.51 6.66
C ILE A 597 26.70 10.04 5.23
N GLU A 598 26.75 9.13 4.25
CA GLU A 598 26.63 9.48 2.83
C GLU A 598 25.18 9.81 2.45
N LEU A 599 24.98 10.96 1.80
CA LEU A 599 23.67 11.43 1.33
C LEU A 599 23.22 10.69 0.06
N ASN A 600 21.98 10.20 0.06
CA ASN A 600 21.37 9.58 -1.11
C ASN A 600 21.05 10.61 -2.21
N PHE A 601 20.83 10.14 -3.44
CA PHE A 601 20.55 10.99 -4.61
C PHE A 601 19.36 11.94 -4.40
N PHE A 602 18.29 11.47 -3.77
CA PHE A 602 17.11 12.28 -3.46
C PHE A 602 17.45 13.40 -2.46
N ASP A 603 18.21 13.10 -1.41
CA ASP A 603 18.63 14.10 -0.43
C ASP A 603 19.53 15.16 -1.06
N LYS A 604 20.38 14.79 -2.03
CA LYS A 604 21.16 15.75 -2.84
C LYS A 604 20.28 16.67 -3.68
N ILE A 605 19.18 16.15 -4.25
CA ILE A 605 18.22 16.95 -5.03
C ILE A 605 17.42 17.86 -4.11
N MET A 606 16.86 17.35 -3.01
CA MET A 606 16.11 18.15 -2.05
C MET A 606 17.00 19.22 -1.41
N TYR A 607 18.28 18.91 -1.16
CA TYR A 607 19.27 19.88 -0.75
C TYR A 607 19.37 21.03 -1.76
N LYS A 608 19.60 20.73 -3.05
CA LYS A 608 19.65 21.74 -4.12
C LYS A 608 18.36 22.53 -4.30
N ILE A 609 17.20 21.88 -4.20
CA ILE A 609 15.89 22.54 -4.28
C ILE A 609 15.67 23.46 -3.08
N SER A 610 16.05 23.01 -1.88
CA SER A 610 15.99 23.84 -0.67
C SER A 610 16.95 25.02 -0.72
N GLU A 611 18.15 24.81 -1.28
CA GLU A 611 19.15 25.86 -1.52
C GLU A 611 18.62 26.91 -2.51
N PHE A 612 17.88 26.48 -3.54
CA PHE A 612 17.28 27.35 -4.55
C PHE A 612 16.04 28.11 -4.05
N LEU A 613 15.16 27.45 -3.28
CA LEU A 613 13.91 28.05 -2.80
C LEU A 613 14.07 28.96 -1.57
N PHE A 614 15.11 28.74 -0.74
CA PHE A 614 15.26 29.42 0.55
C PHE A 614 16.49 30.37 0.60
N VAL A 615 16.72 31.14 -0.47
CA VAL A 615 17.86 32.08 -0.58
C VAL A 615 17.82 33.28 0.39
N SER A 616 16.81 33.48 1.25
CA SER A 616 16.76 34.73 2.04
C SER A 616 16.30 34.68 3.51
N SER A 617 16.24 33.53 4.20
CA SER A 617 15.90 33.61 5.65
C SER A 617 16.41 32.51 6.59
N PHE A 618 16.97 31.40 6.10
CA PHE A 618 17.43 30.34 6.99
C PHE A 618 18.94 30.12 6.87
N SER A 619 19.66 30.38 7.96
CA SER A 619 21.09 30.13 8.10
C SER A 619 21.45 28.71 7.67
N LYS A 620 22.52 28.61 6.84
CA LYS A 620 23.06 27.41 6.19
C LYS A 620 23.34 26.22 7.13
N SER A 621 23.46 26.44 8.44
CA SER A 621 23.69 25.36 9.40
C SER A 621 22.43 24.78 10.05
N ASN A 622 21.29 25.48 10.05
CA ASN A 622 20.22 25.17 11.02
C ASN A 622 19.26 24.05 10.59
N VAL A 623 19.02 23.80 9.30
CA VAL A 623 18.04 22.77 8.88
C VAL A 623 18.59 21.35 9.05
N TYR A 624 19.88 21.16 8.73
CA TYR A 624 20.58 19.89 8.88
C TYR A 624 20.90 19.59 10.35
N TYR A 625 21.27 20.62 11.13
CA TYR A 625 21.47 20.48 12.57
C TYR A 625 20.17 20.28 13.34
N TRP A 626 19.02 20.84 12.94
CA TRP A 626 17.79 20.73 13.72
C TRP A 626 17.19 19.32 13.72
N THR A 627 17.08 18.67 12.56
CA THR A 627 16.56 17.29 12.48
C THR A 627 17.51 16.30 13.14
N LEU A 628 18.82 16.45 12.90
CA LEU A 628 19.85 15.61 13.50
C LEU A 628 19.97 15.85 15.02
N MET A 629 19.97 17.10 15.51
CA MET A 629 19.97 17.39 16.94
C MET A 629 18.66 17.04 17.64
N CYS A 630 17.50 17.08 16.99
CA CYS A 630 16.26 16.65 17.63
C CYS A 630 16.23 15.13 17.84
N CYS A 631 16.69 14.34 16.87
CA CYS A 631 16.88 12.89 17.03
C CYS A 631 17.99 12.59 18.04
N VAL A 632 19.16 13.22 17.91
CA VAL A 632 20.29 13.02 18.83
C VAL A 632 19.96 13.52 20.23
N ARG A 633 19.29 14.66 20.45
CA ARG A 633 18.85 15.09 21.80
C ARG A 633 17.81 14.18 22.40
N ARG A 634 16.87 13.61 21.62
CA ARG A 634 15.89 12.64 22.14
C ARG A 634 16.58 11.33 22.48
N VAL A 635 17.48 10.83 21.64
CA VAL A 635 18.28 9.63 21.90
C VAL A 635 19.21 9.84 23.09
N VAL A 636 19.95 10.95 23.17
CA VAL A 636 20.80 11.33 24.31
C VAL A 636 19.98 11.55 25.57
N ALA A 637 18.78 12.13 25.52
CA ALA A 637 17.91 12.28 26.68
C ALA A 637 17.30 10.94 27.16
N ILE A 638 17.02 10.01 26.23
CA ILE A 638 16.61 8.63 26.55
C ILE A 638 17.79 7.89 27.18
N PHE A 639 18.98 7.97 26.59
CA PHE A 639 20.22 7.39 27.11
C PHE A 639 20.63 7.98 28.46
N GLN A 640 20.50 9.30 28.68
CA GLN A 640 20.78 9.95 29.96
C GLN A 640 19.76 9.56 31.03
N ARG A 641 18.48 9.41 30.69
CA ARG A 641 17.45 8.93 31.64
C ARG A 641 17.65 7.45 31.98
N CYS A 642 18.05 6.62 31.01
CA CYS A 642 18.37 5.21 31.20
C CYS A 642 19.69 5.00 31.96
N SER A 643 20.71 5.83 31.73
CA SER A 643 21.97 5.78 32.48
C SER A 643 21.80 6.27 33.92
N LEU A 644 20.98 7.29 34.15
CA LEU A 644 20.55 7.72 35.50
C LEU A 644 19.73 6.65 36.22
N TRP A 645 18.92 5.88 35.49
CA TRP A 645 18.19 4.73 36.03
C TRP A 645 19.15 3.61 36.42
N PHE A 646 20.11 3.24 35.56
CA PHE A 646 21.15 2.24 35.87
C PHE A 646 22.06 2.68 37.03
N ALA A 647 22.44 3.96 37.12
CA ALA A 647 23.21 4.50 38.24
C ALA A 647 22.45 4.50 39.57
N LYS A 648 21.11 4.48 39.52
CA LYS A 648 20.22 4.33 40.68
C LYS A 648 19.89 2.88 41.04
N VAL A 649 20.04 1.94 40.10
CA VAL A 649 19.82 0.50 40.31
C VAL A 649 21.09 -0.20 40.80
N ASN A 650 22.27 0.36 40.50
CA ASN A 650 23.58 -0.09 41.02
C ASN A 650 24.01 0.59 42.33
N LYS A 651 23.15 1.38 42.96
CA LYS A 651 23.27 1.87 44.35
C LYS A 651 22.11 1.29 45.15
#